data_AF-A0A8J3S1U7-F1
#
_entry.id   AF-A0A8J3S1U7-F1
#
_cell.length_a   1.000
_cell.length_b   1.000
_cell.length_c   1.000
_cell.angle_alpha   90.00
_cell.angle_beta   90.00
_cell.angle_gamma   90.00
#
_symmetry.space_group_name_H-M   'P 1'
#
loop_
_entity.id
_entity.type
_entity.pdbx_description
1 polymer ?
#
loop_
_entity_poly.entity_id
_entity_poly.type
_entity_poly.pdbx_seq_one_letter_code
_entity_poly.pdbx_strand_id
1 'polypeptide(L)'
;MADTTSFVFENHFHPYVGMLVERLNHRSVDGLLDLAVQQVSEPFFDRIYDPNDPSAPGGDPSFTVTASPKNIDVSEAGPYSVYNWELFFHAPVTIAVHLSKNQRFAEAQRWFHHVFDPTATDPGTPVPERFWKFVRFRDPRPGDMPRVDELVAVLSRPPAELTPEERILLAAAALSYEGLRREPFRPHRVARTRVVAYQYYVVMKYLENLIAWGDSLFRLDTAESVNEATQLYVLAGNILGPRPAEVPRHRAAPRMSYRQLKEAGLGAFGNALVKLENQLPFAGTPAPGAAGVGANGTALLGIGRSLYFCVPRNDRLLMLWDTVADRLFKIRNCQDITGVVRQLSLFAPVLDPGLLTRATAAGIDVAGAVAGTRAPVSPVRATLLIQKALEITAEVRAAGAALLSAMDRRDGEELARLRQGHEIGMARLGRDVRFLAWKEAEANTEALLRTRAAAFARYRHFQLLLGRPESEVDKLREVTLTRSPVTEETFPEVFQKLVGQYATAIAQESRPAPQLARDGDPQVQSGAQSQGSLDLIPNEFAELNIHLPAARDKQKDATTVDTIFGVLGMLPNMGVDIEPFGIGGHVEFGGPLLSSVGRTLATAIRGAAEQDVYDGNRAAAIAGYQRRDLDFVHQSNQAALELMQNGRQLIAALVHEQVARRDYDLGRDQIRRAQEVDAFLASKDTNTELYTWLHGEVSRSFAECYRMAVDVARSAEQAVKRELMRPEVDEQTFIGFSHWETGRRGLQAGERLHHDLTRLQLAYLEHDRREFELTTHVSLRMLDPLALLELRSRGACQFTVPEWLFDLEAPGHHLRRIRTVALSLPAVTGPYTSVTATLSLQRSSVRRGPGLIDNRYARMPGEDPRFLDYPGALESVVTSSAVRDAGLFDAAARDDRYLPFEGAGAISTWALNLPSGLRTFDYSSVSDAVLHIGYTARPGVRSDAVVADLRERFATAASRTLARSFSLRHDFPTEWAAFLAGAAGLSVRIGRSWFPYFTQSAEIKLSAIELYGISGDDLVRGPSPVAAAALPALDAELAETGELTLAVPADDTVVRHDRAADPHLIVRYTIR
;
A
#
# COMPACT_ATOMS: atom_id res chain seq x y z
N MET A 1 40.80 -25.23 90.14
CA MET A 1 41.33 -26.16 89.10
C MET A 1 42.79 -25.79 88.95
N ALA A 2 43.70 -26.76 89.05
CA ALA A 2 45.13 -26.50 88.86
C ALA A 2 45.35 -26.00 87.43
N ASP A 3 46.05 -24.88 87.27
CA ASP A 3 46.42 -24.34 85.97
C ASP A 3 47.44 -25.27 85.32
N THR A 4 46.98 -26.17 84.44
CA THR A 4 47.85 -26.95 83.58
C THR A 4 48.39 -26.04 82.47
N THR A 5 49.68 -25.74 82.50
CA THR A 5 50.36 -24.99 81.42
C THR A 5 50.43 -25.85 80.17
N SER A 6 49.77 -25.44 79.08
CA SER A 6 49.82 -26.15 77.79
C SER A 6 50.93 -25.60 76.90
N PHE A 7 51.82 -26.46 76.40
CA PHE A 7 52.83 -26.08 75.42
C PHE A 7 52.43 -26.56 74.03
N VAL A 8 52.52 -25.67 73.03
CA VAL A 8 52.27 -25.99 71.62
C VAL A 8 53.61 -26.08 70.90
N PHE A 9 53.89 -27.23 70.28
CA PHE A 9 55.10 -27.40 69.46
C PHE A 9 54.73 -27.25 67.97
N GLU A 10 55.39 -26.30 67.31
CA GLU A 10 55.20 -26.00 65.88
C GLU A 10 56.45 -26.38 65.06
N ASN A 11 56.22 -27.07 63.95
CA ASN A 11 57.29 -27.44 63.02
C ASN A 11 57.74 -26.22 62.21
N HIS A 12 59.04 -25.91 62.22
CA HIS A 12 59.63 -24.78 61.48
C HIS A 12 60.28 -25.16 60.14
N PHE A 13 60.07 -26.39 59.66
CA PHE A 13 60.53 -26.88 58.36
C PHE A 13 59.36 -27.45 57.56
N HIS A 14 59.43 -27.37 56.22
CA HIS A 14 58.38 -27.91 55.36
C HIS A 14 58.56 -29.44 55.22
N PRO A 15 57.58 -30.27 55.65
CA PRO A 15 57.81 -31.71 55.82
C PRO A 15 57.79 -32.52 54.53
N TYR A 16 57.21 -31.97 53.45
CA TYR A 16 56.96 -32.70 52.20
C TYR A 16 57.69 -32.13 50.97
N VAL A 17 58.77 -31.35 51.12
CA VAL A 17 59.48 -30.75 49.96
C VAL A 17 59.99 -31.82 48.99
N GLY A 18 60.61 -32.89 49.51
CA GLY A 18 61.09 -34.01 48.68
C GLY A 18 59.95 -34.67 47.90
N MET A 19 58.81 -34.89 48.54
CA MET A 19 57.60 -35.43 47.91
C MET A 19 57.06 -34.51 46.81
N LEU A 20 57.02 -33.19 47.04
CA LEU A 20 56.56 -32.23 46.05
C LEU A 20 57.48 -32.18 44.82
N VAL A 21 58.80 -32.19 45.03
CA VAL A 21 59.80 -32.23 43.95
C VAL A 21 59.71 -33.53 43.16
N GLU A 22 59.58 -34.66 43.86
CA GLU A 22 59.40 -35.97 43.24
C GLU A 22 58.12 -36.01 42.39
N ARG A 23 56.98 -35.52 42.92
CA ARG A 23 55.71 -35.47 42.19
C ARG A 23 55.78 -34.58 40.95
N LEU A 24 56.45 -33.43 41.04
CA LEU A 24 56.68 -32.54 39.90
C LEU A 24 57.51 -33.24 38.80
N ASN A 25 58.59 -33.92 39.19
CA ASN A 25 59.51 -34.58 38.25
C ASN A 25 58.91 -35.85 37.62
N HIS A 26 58.13 -36.63 38.37
CA HIS A 26 57.62 -37.92 37.92
C HIS A 26 56.22 -37.87 37.29
N ARG A 27 55.38 -36.87 37.61
CA ARG A 27 54.01 -36.77 37.08
C ARG A 27 53.89 -35.60 36.11
N SER A 28 53.78 -34.38 36.63
CA SER A 28 53.68 -33.10 35.91
C SER A 28 53.33 -31.99 36.91
N VAL A 29 53.18 -30.76 36.40
CA VAL A 29 52.57 -29.65 37.16
C VAL A 29 51.16 -30.01 37.65
N ASP A 30 50.34 -30.69 36.82
CA ASP A 30 48.99 -31.12 37.21
C ASP A 30 49.04 -32.11 38.39
N GLY A 31 50.04 -33.00 38.40
CA GLY A 31 50.26 -33.95 39.49
C GLY A 31 50.81 -33.31 40.78
N LEU A 32 51.50 -32.17 40.67
CA LEU A 32 51.94 -31.37 41.83
C LEU A 32 50.76 -30.62 42.46
N LEU A 33 49.90 -30.02 41.63
CA LEU A 33 48.76 -29.21 42.08
C LEU A 33 47.53 -30.05 42.47
N ASP A 34 47.62 -31.38 42.37
CA ASP A 34 46.53 -32.28 42.72
C ASP A 34 46.14 -32.16 44.21
N LEU A 35 44.85 -32.29 44.49
CA LEU A 35 44.31 -32.17 45.84
C LEU A 35 44.84 -33.27 46.78
N ALA A 36 45.02 -34.49 46.26
CA ALA A 36 45.50 -35.62 47.05
C ALA A 36 46.90 -35.37 47.65
N VAL A 37 47.70 -34.54 46.99
CA VAL A 37 49.03 -34.10 47.46
C VAL A 37 48.91 -33.07 48.59
N GLN A 38 47.85 -32.25 48.57
CA GLN A 38 47.61 -31.21 49.57
C GLN A 38 47.00 -31.73 50.88
N GLN A 39 46.28 -32.85 50.85
CA GLN A 39 45.59 -33.44 52.00
C GLN A 39 46.43 -34.46 52.79
N VAL A 40 47.72 -34.59 52.49
CA VAL A 40 48.61 -35.50 53.23
C VAL A 40 48.80 -35.00 54.66
N SER A 41 48.43 -35.82 55.64
CA SER A 41 48.65 -35.56 57.06
C SER A 41 49.13 -36.82 57.77
N GLU A 42 50.27 -36.73 58.45
CA GLU A 42 50.84 -37.82 59.24
C GLU A 42 51.20 -37.36 60.66
N PRO A 43 50.91 -38.17 61.70
CA PRO A 43 51.41 -37.89 63.05
C PRO A 43 52.93 -38.03 63.06
N PHE A 44 53.63 -36.97 63.48
CA PHE A 44 55.08 -36.89 63.40
C PHE A 44 55.77 -36.99 64.76
N PHE A 45 55.28 -36.22 65.73
CA PHE A 45 55.87 -36.17 67.07
C PHE A 45 55.61 -37.50 67.80
N ASP A 46 54.36 -37.94 67.87
CA ASP A 46 53.92 -39.15 68.58
C ASP A 46 54.60 -40.45 68.12
N ARG A 47 55.14 -40.50 66.89
CA ARG A 47 55.89 -41.66 66.37
C ARG A 47 57.36 -41.71 66.80
N ILE A 48 57.94 -40.57 67.16
CA ILE A 48 59.37 -40.42 67.48
C ILE A 48 59.56 -40.19 68.98
N TYR A 49 58.65 -39.46 69.61
CA TYR A 49 58.65 -39.11 71.02
C TYR A 49 57.24 -38.66 71.43
N ASP A 50 56.61 -39.36 72.37
CA ASP A 50 55.34 -38.93 72.96
C ASP A 50 55.63 -38.08 74.21
N PRO A 51 55.50 -36.74 74.14
CA PRO A 51 55.76 -35.85 75.26
C PRO A 51 54.70 -35.96 76.37
N ASN A 52 53.58 -36.66 76.13
CA ASN A 52 52.52 -36.89 77.10
C ASN A 52 52.51 -38.33 77.63
N ASP A 53 53.50 -39.16 77.27
CA ASP A 53 53.65 -40.50 77.82
C ASP A 53 54.03 -40.40 79.32
N PRO A 54 53.17 -40.88 80.25
CA PRO A 54 53.44 -40.81 81.69
C PRO A 54 54.62 -41.68 82.12
N SER A 55 55.17 -42.52 81.24
CA SER A 55 56.32 -43.40 81.52
C SER A 55 57.67 -42.89 80.98
N ALA A 56 57.69 -41.76 80.27
CA ALA A 56 58.93 -41.14 79.79
C ALA A 56 59.70 -40.43 80.93
N PRO A 57 61.05 -40.41 80.93
CA PRO A 57 61.83 -39.74 81.97
C PRO A 57 61.65 -38.23 81.87
N GLY A 58 60.82 -37.65 82.76
CA GLY A 58 60.46 -36.23 82.79
C GLY A 58 58.96 -35.92 82.66
N GLY A 59 58.07 -36.91 82.65
CA GLY A 59 56.62 -36.70 82.60
C GLY A 59 56.05 -36.13 83.90
N ASP A 60 55.79 -34.82 83.93
CA ASP A 60 55.08 -34.14 85.02
C ASP A 60 53.62 -33.90 84.57
N PRO A 61 52.59 -34.39 85.30
CA PRO A 61 51.17 -34.23 84.91
C PRO A 61 50.65 -32.78 85.00
N SER A 62 51.53 -31.81 85.25
CA SER A 62 51.24 -30.38 85.37
C SER A 62 51.21 -29.64 84.03
N PHE A 63 51.68 -30.25 82.94
CA PHE A 63 51.63 -29.68 81.59
C PHE A 63 51.18 -30.67 80.53
N THR A 64 50.46 -30.18 79.52
CA THR A 64 50.03 -30.97 78.34
C THR A 64 50.69 -30.41 77.09
N VAL A 65 51.36 -31.25 76.32
CA VAL A 65 52.03 -30.85 75.08
C VAL A 65 51.16 -31.23 73.88
N THR A 66 50.71 -30.25 73.11
CA THR A 66 50.02 -30.50 71.83
C THR A 66 51.00 -30.32 70.68
N ALA A 67 51.33 -31.41 69.98
CA ALA A 67 52.22 -31.38 68.82
C ALA A 67 51.43 -31.31 67.51
N SER A 68 51.91 -30.51 66.56
CA SER A 68 51.28 -30.38 65.24
C SER A 68 51.68 -31.55 64.31
N PRO A 69 50.73 -32.16 63.56
CA PRO A 69 51.05 -33.22 62.60
C PRO A 69 51.91 -32.69 61.45
N LYS A 70 52.62 -33.58 60.74
CA LYS A 70 53.20 -33.25 59.43
C LYS A 70 52.06 -33.12 58.43
N ASN A 71 51.79 -31.90 57.98
CA ASN A 71 50.82 -31.61 56.93
C ASN A 71 51.32 -30.46 56.05
N ILE A 72 50.63 -30.20 54.94
CA ILE A 72 50.83 -28.96 54.18
C ILE A 72 50.12 -27.84 54.93
N ASP A 73 50.90 -27.08 55.71
CA ASP A 73 50.33 -25.97 56.47
C ASP A 73 49.94 -24.80 55.55
N VAL A 74 48.68 -24.38 55.68
CA VAL A 74 48.03 -23.27 54.98
C VAL A 74 47.37 -22.30 55.97
N SER A 75 47.74 -22.38 57.25
CA SER A 75 47.31 -21.45 58.31
C SER A 75 47.84 -20.02 58.08
N GLU A 76 47.23 -19.02 58.71
CA GLU A 76 47.68 -17.62 58.57
C GLU A 76 49.01 -17.34 59.30
N ALA A 77 49.23 -18.01 60.44
CA ALA A 77 50.41 -17.81 61.31
C ALA A 77 51.54 -18.82 61.07
N GLY A 78 51.34 -19.77 60.16
CA GLY A 78 52.30 -20.84 59.90
C GLY A 78 53.63 -20.35 59.33
N PRO A 79 54.79 -20.87 59.78
CA PRO A 79 56.11 -20.36 59.40
C PRO A 79 56.43 -20.48 57.91
N TYR A 80 55.92 -21.52 57.23
CA TYR A 80 56.10 -21.75 55.79
C TYR A 80 54.80 -21.70 54.97
N SER A 81 53.69 -21.33 55.62
CA SER A 81 52.36 -21.29 55.00
C SER A 81 52.30 -20.36 53.79
N VAL A 82 53.01 -19.24 53.82
CA VAL A 82 53.04 -18.24 52.73
C VAL A 82 53.49 -18.85 51.41
N TYR A 83 54.47 -19.74 51.43
CA TYR A 83 54.97 -20.41 50.23
C TYR A 83 53.98 -21.44 49.69
N ASN A 84 53.23 -22.11 50.56
CA ASN A 84 52.17 -23.03 50.14
C ASN A 84 50.99 -22.28 49.53
N TRP A 85 50.61 -21.13 50.10
CA TRP A 85 49.64 -20.21 49.48
C TRP A 85 50.12 -19.67 48.14
N GLU A 86 51.41 -19.38 48.01
CA GLU A 86 52.00 -18.95 46.75
C GLU A 86 51.93 -20.06 45.69
N LEU A 87 52.39 -21.26 46.03
CA LEU A 87 52.50 -22.40 45.14
C LEU A 87 51.13 -22.93 44.65
N PHE A 88 50.19 -23.13 45.58
CA PHE A 88 48.93 -23.80 45.27
C PHE A 88 47.78 -22.84 44.91
N PHE A 89 47.91 -21.55 45.22
CA PHE A 89 46.85 -20.57 44.96
C PHE A 89 47.31 -19.36 44.14
N HIS A 90 48.30 -18.59 44.59
CA HIS A 90 48.66 -17.34 43.90
C HIS A 90 49.29 -17.57 42.52
N ALA A 91 50.19 -18.54 42.39
CA ALA A 91 50.84 -18.85 41.12
C ALA A 91 49.84 -19.34 40.06
N PRO A 92 49.00 -20.36 40.30
CA PRO A 92 48.00 -20.80 39.32
C PRO A 92 47.02 -19.69 38.89
N VAL A 93 46.51 -18.90 39.85
CA VAL A 93 45.57 -17.81 39.55
C VAL A 93 46.25 -16.69 38.76
N THR A 94 47.50 -16.35 39.08
CA THR A 94 48.23 -15.30 38.37
C THR A 94 48.54 -15.73 36.93
N ILE A 95 48.95 -16.99 36.73
CA ILE A 95 49.18 -17.56 35.39
C ILE A 95 47.88 -17.55 34.58
N ALA A 96 46.76 -17.99 35.17
CA ALA A 96 45.45 -17.97 34.52
C ALA A 96 45.04 -16.55 34.09
N VAL A 97 45.19 -15.56 34.97
CA VAL A 97 44.88 -14.16 34.66
C VAL A 97 45.79 -13.61 33.56
N HIS A 98 47.08 -13.93 33.58
CA HIS A 98 48.02 -13.50 32.55
C HIS A 98 47.71 -14.12 31.18
N LEU A 99 47.39 -15.42 31.13
CA LEU A 99 46.94 -16.10 29.91
C LEU A 99 45.64 -15.51 29.37
N SER A 100 44.69 -15.20 30.24
CA SER A 100 43.42 -14.54 29.86
C SER A 100 43.66 -13.15 29.25
N LYS A 101 44.54 -12.34 29.84
CA LYS A 101 44.95 -11.03 29.27
C LYS A 101 45.59 -11.17 27.88
N ASN A 102 46.33 -12.25 27.66
CA ASN A 102 46.94 -12.58 26.37
C ASN A 102 45.99 -13.35 25.43
N GLN A 103 44.69 -13.37 25.72
CA GLN A 103 43.63 -14.00 24.91
C GLN A 103 43.78 -15.52 24.73
N ARG A 104 44.57 -16.20 25.59
CA ARG A 104 44.69 -17.67 25.63
C ARG A 104 43.65 -18.26 26.57
N PHE A 105 42.38 -18.07 26.24
CA PHE A 105 41.26 -18.28 27.16
C PHE A 105 41.06 -19.74 27.59
N ALA A 106 41.22 -20.70 26.67
CA ALA A 106 41.09 -22.12 26.98
C ALA A 106 42.20 -22.62 27.92
N GLU A 107 43.43 -22.12 27.74
CA GLU A 107 44.54 -22.43 28.63
C GLU A 107 44.38 -21.75 29.99
N ALA A 108 43.95 -20.48 30.01
CA ALA A 108 43.61 -19.78 31.24
C ALA A 108 42.55 -20.54 32.05
N GLN A 109 41.54 -21.11 31.37
CA GLN A 109 40.50 -21.91 32.01
C GLN A 109 41.08 -23.16 32.70
N ARG A 110 42.00 -23.89 32.04
CA ARG A 110 42.70 -25.04 32.65
C ARG A 110 43.46 -24.64 33.91
N TRP A 111 44.14 -23.49 33.87
CA TRP A 111 44.85 -22.99 35.05
C TRP A 111 43.92 -22.57 36.19
N PHE A 112 42.75 -22.00 35.88
CA PHE A 112 41.72 -21.75 36.90
C PHE A 112 41.20 -23.05 37.53
N HIS A 113 41.08 -24.14 36.76
CA HIS A 113 40.61 -25.44 37.25
C HIS A 113 41.50 -26.09 38.31
N HIS A 114 42.78 -25.72 38.41
CA HIS A 114 43.64 -26.15 39.54
C HIS A 114 43.24 -25.53 40.88
N VAL A 115 42.41 -24.49 40.88
CA VAL A 115 41.95 -23.82 42.11
C VAL A 115 40.42 -23.89 42.24
N PHE A 116 39.69 -23.64 41.16
CA PHE A 116 38.23 -23.67 41.11
C PHE A 116 37.77 -24.41 39.85
N ASP A 117 37.16 -25.58 40.05
CA ASP A 117 36.61 -26.42 39.01
C ASP A 117 35.10 -26.62 39.22
N PRO A 118 34.24 -25.90 38.48
CA PRO A 118 32.79 -26.02 38.60
C PRO A 118 32.25 -27.34 38.01
N THR A 119 33.10 -28.16 37.35
CA THR A 119 32.70 -29.44 36.73
C THR A 119 32.98 -30.65 37.63
N ALA A 120 33.57 -30.47 38.81
CA ALA A 120 33.91 -31.56 39.72
C ALA A 120 32.67 -32.29 40.26
N THR A 121 32.58 -33.60 40.04
CA THR A 121 31.45 -34.47 40.44
C THR A 121 31.74 -35.36 41.65
N ASP A 122 32.73 -35.02 42.49
CA ASP A 122 33.12 -35.83 43.65
C ASP A 122 31.95 -35.98 44.66
N PRO A 123 31.44 -37.21 44.87
CA PRO A 123 30.31 -37.45 45.78
C PRO A 123 30.70 -37.45 47.26
N GLY A 124 32.01 -37.54 47.59
CA GLY A 124 32.49 -37.63 48.97
C GLY A 124 32.53 -36.30 49.74
N THR A 125 32.43 -35.16 49.04
CA THR A 125 32.51 -33.81 49.62
C THR A 125 31.21 -33.03 49.40
N PRO A 126 30.63 -32.34 50.40
CA PRO A 126 29.42 -31.55 50.22
C PRO A 126 29.62 -30.35 49.27
N VAL A 127 28.53 -29.86 48.67
CA VAL A 127 28.52 -28.57 47.94
C VAL A 127 28.49 -27.46 48.99
N PRO A 128 29.34 -26.41 48.91
CA PRO A 128 30.16 -25.98 47.76
C PRO A 128 31.64 -26.39 47.78
N GLU A 129 32.12 -27.07 48.81
CA GLU A 129 33.54 -27.40 49.03
C GLU A 129 34.14 -28.26 47.91
N ARG A 130 33.33 -29.13 47.28
CA ARG A 130 33.79 -30.01 46.18
C ARG A 130 34.39 -29.28 44.97
N PHE A 131 33.97 -28.04 44.69
CA PHE A 131 34.39 -27.28 43.51
C PHE A 131 35.75 -26.60 43.68
N TRP A 132 36.25 -26.49 44.91
CA TRP A 132 37.55 -25.90 45.19
C TRP A 132 38.62 -26.98 45.15
N LYS A 133 39.72 -26.79 44.45
CA LYS A 133 40.84 -27.76 44.39
C LYS A 133 42.01 -27.38 45.31
N PHE A 134 41.92 -26.22 45.96
CA PHE A 134 42.85 -25.77 46.99
C PHE A 134 42.36 -26.20 48.38
N VAL A 135 43.20 -26.91 49.14
CA VAL A 135 42.83 -27.55 50.43
C VAL A 135 42.26 -26.56 51.45
N ARG A 136 42.80 -25.34 51.51
CA ARG A 136 42.35 -24.30 52.45
C ARG A 136 40.89 -23.88 52.25
N PHE A 137 40.36 -24.05 51.04
CA PHE A 137 38.98 -23.68 50.69
C PHE A 137 37.99 -24.84 50.90
N ARG A 138 38.49 -26.05 51.24
CA ARG A 138 37.66 -27.23 51.55
C ARG A 138 37.47 -27.46 53.05
N ASP A 139 38.47 -27.17 53.86
CA ASP A 139 38.46 -27.47 55.30
C ASP A 139 38.16 -26.20 56.12
N PRO A 140 36.90 -25.93 56.53
CA PRO A 140 36.56 -24.81 57.40
C PRO A 140 37.10 -25.05 58.82
N ARG A 141 37.88 -24.10 59.34
CA ARG A 141 38.43 -24.16 60.71
C ARG A 141 37.57 -23.36 61.70
N PRO A 142 37.51 -23.76 62.99
CA PRO A 142 36.86 -22.96 64.02
C PRO A 142 37.44 -21.54 64.07
N GLY A 143 36.60 -20.51 63.90
CA GLY A 143 37.02 -19.10 63.81
C GLY A 143 37.19 -18.55 62.39
N ASP A 144 37.05 -19.38 61.34
CA ASP A 144 36.98 -18.90 59.96
C ASP A 144 35.75 -18.01 59.76
N MET A 145 35.96 -16.87 59.11
CA MET A 145 34.90 -15.89 58.87
C MET A 145 33.84 -16.46 57.91
N PRO A 146 32.59 -16.64 58.34
CA PRO A 146 31.53 -17.13 57.48
C PRO A 146 31.14 -16.07 56.45
N ARG A 147 30.13 -16.40 55.64
CA ARG A 147 29.52 -15.43 54.73
C ARG A 147 28.95 -14.25 55.53
N VAL A 148 28.85 -13.09 54.88
CA VAL A 148 28.53 -11.83 55.57
C VAL A 148 27.11 -11.84 56.14
N ASP A 149 26.19 -12.53 55.50
CA ASP A 149 24.83 -12.80 55.97
C ASP A 149 24.80 -13.58 57.28
N GLU A 150 25.59 -14.66 57.38
CA GLU A 150 25.74 -15.44 58.62
C GLU A 150 26.39 -14.61 59.73
N LEU A 151 27.42 -13.82 59.39
CA LEU A 151 28.06 -12.90 60.34
C LEU A 151 27.10 -11.82 60.83
N VAL A 152 26.29 -11.24 59.95
CA VAL A 152 25.27 -10.24 60.30
C VAL A 152 24.17 -10.88 61.17
N ALA A 153 23.79 -12.13 60.92
CA ALA A 153 22.85 -12.87 61.74
C ALA A 153 23.39 -13.08 63.16
N VAL A 154 24.66 -13.48 63.31
CA VAL A 154 25.32 -13.61 64.62
C VAL A 154 25.44 -12.25 65.32
N LEU A 155 25.79 -11.18 64.60
CA LEU A 155 25.87 -9.81 65.14
C LEU A 155 24.53 -9.21 65.56
N SER A 156 23.42 -9.74 65.03
CA SER A 156 22.07 -9.30 65.39
C SER A 156 21.55 -9.87 66.72
N ARG A 157 22.20 -10.93 67.24
CA ARG A 157 21.86 -11.59 68.51
C ARG A 157 22.57 -10.95 69.71
N PRO A 158 21.94 -10.89 70.90
CA PRO A 158 22.57 -10.32 72.09
C PRO A 158 23.69 -11.24 72.63
N PRO A 159 24.78 -10.68 73.21
CA PRO A 159 25.96 -11.43 73.71
C PRO A 159 25.68 -12.63 74.63
N ALA A 160 24.56 -12.61 75.35
CA ALA A 160 24.15 -13.65 76.28
C ALA A 160 23.66 -14.94 75.58
N GLU A 161 23.17 -14.83 74.35
CA GLU A 161 22.55 -15.94 73.59
C GLU A 161 23.52 -16.63 72.61
N LEU A 162 24.77 -16.17 72.52
CA LEU A 162 25.76 -16.75 71.61
C LEU A 162 26.39 -18.01 72.17
N THR A 163 26.55 -19.02 71.30
CA THR A 163 27.29 -20.24 71.61
C THR A 163 28.79 -19.94 71.84
N PRO A 164 29.53 -20.81 72.54
CA PRO A 164 30.98 -20.63 72.73
C PRO A 164 31.75 -20.46 71.41
N GLU A 165 31.32 -21.16 70.35
CA GLU A 165 31.92 -21.08 69.02
C GLU A 165 31.60 -19.74 68.33
N GLU A 166 30.36 -19.26 68.41
CA GLU A 166 29.98 -17.95 67.84
C GLU A 166 30.69 -16.79 68.56
N ARG A 167 31.05 -16.94 69.84
CA ARG A 167 31.87 -15.96 70.58
C ARG A 167 33.31 -15.90 70.09
N ILE A 168 33.92 -17.06 69.80
CA ILE A 168 35.25 -17.15 69.18
C ILE A 168 35.23 -16.49 67.80
N LEU A 169 34.17 -16.75 67.03
CA LEU A 169 33.97 -16.13 65.73
C LEU A 169 33.88 -14.61 65.81
N LEU A 170 33.10 -14.06 66.75
CA LEU A 170 33.01 -12.60 66.93
C LEU A 170 34.34 -11.96 67.33
N ALA A 171 35.15 -12.64 68.15
CA ALA A 171 36.49 -12.18 68.52
C ALA A 171 37.45 -12.17 67.31
N ALA A 172 37.43 -13.24 66.49
CA ALA A 172 38.20 -13.31 65.25
C ALA A 172 37.74 -12.25 64.22
N ALA A 173 36.43 -12.02 64.12
CA ALA A 173 35.85 -11.00 63.28
C ALA A 173 36.28 -9.58 63.70
N ALA A 174 36.31 -9.29 65.01
CA ALA A 174 36.80 -8.02 65.52
C ALA A 174 38.29 -7.81 65.22
N LEU A 175 39.12 -8.85 65.38
CA LEU A 175 40.55 -8.82 65.08
C LEU A 175 40.82 -8.57 63.59
N SER A 176 40.10 -9.24 62.69
CA SER A 176 40.22 -9.02 61.24
C SER A 176 39.80 -7.59 60.84
N TYR A 177 38.76 -7.04 61.47
CA TYR A 177 38.32 -5.66 61.24
C TYR A 177 39.35 -4.64 61.74
N GLU A 178 39.96 -4.86 62.91
CA GLU A 178 41.07 -4.03 63.38
C GLU A 178 42.29 -4.10 62.44
N GLY A 179 42.59 -5.29 61.92
CA GLY A 179 43.62 -5.48 60.88
C GLY A 179 43.35 -4.63 59.63
N LEU A 180 42.09 -4.60 59.17
CA LEU A 180 41.65 -3.75 58.06
C LEU A 180 41.78 -2.26 58.38
N ARG A 181 41.44 -1.83 59.60
CA ARG A 181 41.58 -0.43 60.03
C ARG A 181 43.04 0.03 60.11
N ARG A 182 43.95 -0.85 60.53
CA ARG A 182 45.38 -0.55 60.61
C ARG A 182 46.03 -0.46 59.23
N GLU A 183 45.64 -1.32 58.28
CA GLU A 183 46.22 -1.35 56.93
C GLU A 183 45.14 -1.45 55.83
N PRO A 184 44.37 -0.38 55.56
CA PRO A 184 43.21 -0.43 54.68
C PRO A 184 43.55 -0.63 53.19
N PHE A 185 44.77 -0.30 52.77
CA PHE A 185 45.20 -0.39 51.36
C PHE A 185 45.94 -1.69 51.01
N ARG A 186 45.92 -2.70 51.90
CA ARG A 186 46.52 -4.02 51.64
C ARG A 186 45.43 -5.11 51.53
N PRO A 187 44.81 -5.28 50.35
CA PRO A 187 43.66 -6.18 50.18
C PRO A 187 44.00 -7.65 50.46
N HIS A 188 45.22 -8.08 50.17
CA HIS A 188 45.67 -9.45 50.46
C HIS A 188 45.71 -9.78 51.95
N ARG A 189 45.97 -8.78 52.82
CA ARG A 189 45.94 -8.96 54.27
C ARG A 189 44.52 -9.20 54.77
N VAL A 190 43.56 -8.45 54.22
CA VAL A 190 42.13 -8.63 54.49
C VAL A 190 41.63 -9.98 53.94
N ALA A 191 42.10 -10.39 52.76
CA ALA A 191 41.70 -11.65 52.14
C ALA A 191 42.30 -12.90 52.83
N ARG A 192 43.43 -12.78 53.55
CA ARG A 192 44.01 -13.87 54.36
C ARG A 192 43.20 -14.15 55.63
N THR A 193 42.71 -13.10 56.29
CA THR A 193 41.80 -13.23 57.43
C THR A 193 40.38 -13.63 57.00
N ARG A 194 39.95 -13.20 55.80
CA ARG A 194 38.66 -13.56 55.19
C ARG A 194 38.85 -14.26 53.85
N VAL A 195 39.03 -15.57 53.93
CA VAL A 195 39.33 -16.46 52.79
C VAL A 195 38.28 -16.39 51.67
N VAL A 196 37.01 -16.14 52.01
CA VAL A 196 35.91 -15.95 51.06
C VAL A 196 36.20 -14.85 50.03
N ALA A 197 37.00 -13.83 50.37
CA ALA A 197 37.39 -12.78 49.41
C ALA A 197 38.24 -13.34 48.24
N TYR A 198 39.13 -14.30 48.51
CA TYR A 198 39.89 -14.98 47.47
C TYR A 198 39.03 -15.89 46.61
N GLN A 199 38.04 -16.56 47.22
CA GLN A 199 37.06 -17.35 46.49
C GLN A 199 36.25 -16.48 45.51
N TYR A 200 35.72 -15.34 45.96
CA TYR A 200 35.05 -14.38 45.07
C TYR A 200 35.97 -13.90 43.95
N TYR A 201 37.23 -13.58 44.27
CA TYR A 201 38.19 -13.14 43.26
C TYR A 201 38.40 -14.18 42.15
N VAL A 202 38.60 -15.45 42.51
CA VAL A 202 38.78 -16.53 41.52
C VAL A 202 37.53 -16.72 40.66
N VAL A 203 36.35 -16.76 41.26
CA VAL A 203 35.09 -16.92 40.51
C VAL A 203 34.86 -15.73 39.57
N MET A 204 35.10 -14.50 40.04
CA MET A 204 35.00 -13.30 39.21
C MET A 204 35.97 -13.36 38.03
N LYS A 205 37.23 -13.75 38.26
CA LYS A 205 38.24 -13.86 37.18
C LYS A 205 37.95 -15.00 36.21
N TYR A 206 37.38 -16.10 36.69
CA TYR A 206 36.90 -17.19 35.85
C TYR A 206 35.75 -16.74 34.93
N LEU A 207 34.76 -16.03 35.49
CA LEU A 207 33.64 -15.46 34.72
C LEU A 207 34.11 -14.41 33.72
N GLU A 208 35.02 -13.52 34.11
CA GLU A 208 35.64 -12.55 33.20
C GLU A 208 36.37 -13.24 32.04
N ASN A 209 37.04 -14.38 32.27
CA ASN A 209 37.67 -15.16 31.22
C ASN A 209 36.65 -15.75 30.23
N LEU A 210 35.53 -16.31 30.72
CA LEU A 210 34.45 -16.82 29.87
C LEU A 210 33.80 -15.72 29.04
N ILE A 211 33.52 -14.57 29.66
CA ILE A 211 32.93 -13.41 28.99
C ILE A 211 33.90 -12.85 27.95
N ALA A 212 35.19 -12.72 28.26
CA ALA A 212 36.20 -12.22 27.32
C ALA A 212 36.39 -13.16 26.13
N TRP A 213 36.33 -14.48 26.37
CA TRP A 213 36.36 -15.48 25.30
C TRP A 213 35.10 -15.38 24.44
N GLY A 214 33.92 -15.29 25.05
CA GLY A 214 32.67 -15.02 24.36
C GLY A 214 32.73 -13.73 23.53
N ASP A 215 33.30 -12.64 24.06
CA ASP A 215 33.43 -11.35 23.39
C ASP A 215 34.35 -11.46 22.17
N SER A 216 35.45 -12.22 22.27
CA SER A 216 36.34 -12.48 21.12
C SER A 216 35.64 -13.24 19.99
N LEU A 217 34.84 -14.26 20.33
CA LEU A 217 34.10 -15.07 19.36
C LEU A 217 32.92 -14.30 18.76
N PHE A 218 32.27 -13.46 19.56
CA PHE A 218 31.19 -12.59 19.11
C PHE A 218 31.69 -11.53 18.12
N ARG A 219 32.93 -11.03 18.30
CA ARG A 219 33.58 -10.09 17.36
C ARG A 219 33.98 -10.72 16.02
N LEU A 220 34.18 -12.05 15.95
CA LEU A 220 34.44 -12.74 14.68
C LEU A 220 33.21 -12.73 13.75
N ASP A 221 32.02 -12.59 14.33
CA ASP A 221 30.75 -12.40 13.64
C ASP A 221 30.37 -13.48 12.60
N THR A 222 30.80 -14.72 12.80
CA THR A 222 30.31 -15.86 12.01
C THR A 222 29.16 -16.55 12.73
N ALA A 223 28.31 -17.28 11.98
CA ALA A 223 27.18 -17.98 12.59
C ALA A 223 27.64 -19.01 13.64
N GLU A 224 28.74 -19.72 13.35
CA GLU A 224 29.36 -20.70 14.22
C GLU A 224 29.98 -20.02 15.46
N SER A 225 30.71 -18.92 15.29
CA SER A 225 31.38 -18.23 16.38
C SER A 225 30.38 -17.54 17.33
N VAL A 226 29.27 -17.02 16.80
CA VAL A 226 28.18 -16.45 17.60
C VAL A 226 27.47 -17.53 18.43
N ASN A 227 27.28 -18.72 17.86
CA ASN A 227 26.71 -19.85 18.60
C ASN A 227 27.65 -20.31 19.71
N GLU A 228 28.96 -20.40 19.45
CA GLU A 228 29.97 -20.73 20.46
C GLU A 228 30.04 -19.67 21.57
N ALA A 229 30.05 -18.39 21.20
CA ALA A 229 29.99 -17.26 22.15
C ALA A 229 28.74 -17.34 23.04
N THR A 230 27.58 -17.69 22.46
CA THR A 230 26.33 -17.87 23.20
C THR A 230 26.48 -18.94 24.28
N GLN A 231 27.12 -20.07 23.98
CA GLN A 231 27.33 -21.12 24.98
C GLN A 231 28.21 -20.64 26.15
N LEU A 232 29.25 -19.86 25.88
CA LEU A 232 30.12 -19.29 26.92
C LEU A 232 29.38 -18.28 27.81
N TYR A 233 28.54 -17.41 27.23
CA TYR A 233 27.70 -16.49 28.01
C TYR A 233 26.63 -17.20 28.82
N VAL A 234 26.02 -18.26 28.27
CA VAL A 234 25.05 -19.09 29.00
C VAL A 234 25.74 -19.81 30.16
N LEU A 235 26.93 -20.36 29.95
CA LEU A 235 27.74 -20.97 31.03
C LEU A 235 28.06 -19.93 32.12
N ALA A 236 28.51 -18.72 31.74
CA ALA A 236 28.77 -17.64 32.68
C ALA A 236 27.48 -17.24 33.45
N GLY A 237 26.34 -17.17 32.77
CA GLY A 237 25.03 -16.91 33.38
C GLY A 237 24.59 -18.01 34.36
N ASN A 238 24.85 -19.28 34.04
CA ASN A 238 24.52 -20.41 34.91
C ASN A 238 25.37 -20.42 36.19
N ILE A 239 26.65 -20.06 36.09
CA ILE A 239 27.54 -19.93 37.26
C ILE A 239 27.13 -18.74 38.14
N LEU A 240 26.73 -17.62 37.52
CA LEU A 240 26.22 -16.44 38.23
C LEU A 240 24.87 -16.68 38.91
N GLY A 241 24.01 -17.52 38.32
CA GLY A 241 22.66 -17.77 38.81
C GLY A 241 21.72 -16.55 38.61
N PRO A 242 20.48 -16.60 39.16
CA PRO A 242 19.54 -15.51 39.04
C PRO A 242 20.10 -14.23 39.67
N ARG A 243 19.88 -13.09 39.01
CA ARG A 243 20.30 -11.78 39.51
C ARG A 243 19.70 -11.56 40.91
N PRO A 244 20.49 -11.16 41.91
CA PRO A 244 19.98 -10.88 43.25
C PRO A 244 18.85 -9.84 43.22
N ALA A 245 17.74 -10.14 43.88
CA ALA A 245 16.60 -9.22 43.99
C ALA A 245 16.93 -8.08 44.96
N GLU A 246 16.61 -6.85 44.56
CA GLU A 246 16.72 -5.69 45.45
C GLU A 246 15.56 -5.70 46.45
N VAL A 247 15.88 -5.84 47.74
CA VAL A 247 14.86 -5.76 48.80
C VAL A 247 14.48 -4.28 48.98
N PRO A 248 13.20 -3.89 48.74
CA PRO A 248 12.79 -2.51 48.89
C PRO A 248 12.96 -2.03 50.34
N ARG A 249 13.42 -0.78 50.51
CA ARG A 249 13.60 -0.19 51.85
C ARG A 249 12.24 0.06 52.49
N HIS A 250 11.78 -0.83 53.37
CA HIS A 250 10.44 -0.74 53.97
C HIS A 250 10.26 0.44 54.94
N ARG A 251 11.32 0.91 55.62
CA ARG A 251 11.37 2.21 56.33
C ARG A 251 12.82 2.57 56.64
N ALA A 252 13.25 3.81 56.40
CA ALA A 252 14.58 4.24 56.84
C ALA A 252 14.59 4.33 58.37
N ALA A 253 15.59 3.72 59.03
CA ALA A 253 15.83 3.95 60.45
C ALA A 253 15.86 5.47 60.71
N PRO A 254 15.34 5.96 61.86
CA PRO A 254 15.35 7.37 62.17
C PRO A 254 16.78 7.91 62.06
N ARG A 255 16.98 9.04 61.37
CA ARG A 255 18.31 9.61 61.15
C ARG A 255 18.94 9.98 62.50
N MET A 256 19.87 9.17 62.96
CA MET A 256 20.64 9.40 64.18
C MET A 256 21.95 10.12 63.84
N SER A 257 22.30 11.13 64.63
CA SER A 257 23.63 11.73 64.61
C SER A 257 24.68 10.76 65.17
N TYR A 258 25.96 10.98 64.83
CA TYR A 258 27.05 10.15 65.34
C TYR A 258 27.08 10.07 66.88
N ARG A 259 26.75 11.17 67.56
CA ARG A 259 26.69 11.22 69.03
C ARG A 259 25.60 10.28 69.58
N GLN A 260 24.41 10.32 68.97
CA GLN A 260 23.28 9.45 69.32
C GLN A 260 23.58 7.97 69.01
N LEU A 261 24.28 7.68 67.92
CA LEU A 261 24.73 6.31 67.60
C LEU A 261 25.78 5.79 68.60
N LYS A 262 26.69 6.67 69.06
CA LYS A 262 27.69 6.33 70.08
C LYS A 262 27.03 6.03 71.42
N GLU A 263 26.00 6.80 71.80
CA GLU A 263 25.20 6.58 73.02
C GLU A 263 24.32 5.32 72.94
N ALA A 264 23.84 4.97 71.75
CA ALA A 264 23.09 3.72 71.50
C ALA A 264 23.96 2.44 71.54
N GLY A 265 25.28 2.58 71.68
CA GLY A 265 26.24 1.47 71.74
C GLY A 265 26.71 1.02 70.36
N LEU A 266 27.79 1.65 69.85
CA LEU A 266 28.47 1.18 68.64
C LEU A 266 29.21 -0.13 68.95
N GLY A 267 28.91 -1.20 68.21
CA GLY A 267 29.64 -2.46 68.29
C GLY A 267 31.07 -2.35 67.74
N ALA A 268 31.85 -3.44 67.86
CA ALA A 268 33.25 -3.50 67.40
C ALA A 268 33.45 -3.12 65.91
N PHE A 269 32.41 -3.26 65.09
CA PHE A 269 32.39 -2.94 63.66
C PHE A 269 31.92 -1.51 63.33
N GLY A 270 31.72 -0.65 64.33
CA GLY A 270 31.32 0.75 64.14
C GLY A 270 29.87 0.95 63.69
N ASN A 271 28.98 0.00 63.98
CA ASN A 271 27.55 0.03 63.66
C ASN A 271 26.70 -0.12 64.92
N ALA A 272 25.47 0.38 64.92
CA ALA A 272 24.54 0.30 66.06
C ALA A 272 23.38 -0.66 65.73
N LEU A 273 22.93 -1.43 66.72
CA LEU A 273 21.73 -2.27 66.59
C LEU A 273 20.49 -1.44 66.84
N VAL A 274 19.57 -1.43 65.88
CA VAL A 274 18.27 -0.76 65.99
C VAL A 274 17.19 -1.82 66.22
N LYS A 275 16.32 -1.57 67.20
CA LYS A 275 15.11 -2.37 67.41
C LYS A 275 14.10 -2.00 66.32
N LEU A 276 13.68 -2.99 65.54
CA LEU A 276 12.54 -2.91 64.66
C LEU A 276 11.28 -3.13 65.52
N GLU A 277 10.44 -2.11 65.64
CA GLU A 277 9.14 -2.25 66.29
C GLU A 277 8.21 -3.13 65.43
N ASN A 278 7.48 -4.04 66.07
CA ASN A 278 6.66 -5.07 65.44
C ASN A 278 5.57 -4.48 64.52
N GLN A 279 5.80 -4.51 63.21
CA GLN A 279 4.75 -4.50 62.20
C GLN A 279 5.10 -5.47 61.06
N LEU A 280 4.66 -6.72 61.17
CA LEU A 280 4.67 -7.66 60.04
C LEU A 280 3.43 -8.57 60.07
N PRO A 281 2.61 -8.57 59.01
CA PRO A 281 1.73 -9.69 58.65
C PRO A 281 2.35 -10.64 57.59
N PHE A 282 3.62 -10.49 57.20
CA PHE A 282 4.24 -11.34 56.17
C PHE A 282 5.57 -11.96 56.63
N ALA A 283 5.49 -12.85 57.62
CA ALA A 283 6.55 -13.80 57.96
C ALA A 283 6.23 -15.18 57.35
N GLY A 284 6.02 -15.24 56.03
CA GLY A 284 5.50 -16.44 55.35
C GLY A 284 6.16 -16.80 54.03
N THR A 285 7.27 -16.16 53.63
CA THR A 285 8.00 -16.56 52.41
C THR A 285 9.42 -17.00 52.77
N PRO A 286 9.77 -18.28 52.58
CA PRO A 286 11.15 -18.73 52.74
C PRO A 286 12.05 -18.04 51.71
N ALA A 287 13.31 -17.82 52.07
CA ALA A 287 14.30 -17.30 51.13
C ALA A 287 14.43 -18.25 49.92
N PRO A 288 14.48 -17.74 48.67
CA PRO A 288 14.69 -18.61 47.51
C PRO A 288 16.11 -19.17 47.57
N GLY A 289 16.23 -20.50 47.74
CA GLY A 289 17.51 -21.22 47.68
C GLY A 289 17.82 -22.18 48.84
N ALA A 290 17.03 -22.21 49.91
CA ALA A 290 17.21 -23.17 51.00
C ALA A 290 16.44 -24.47 50.74
N ALA A 291 16.93 -25.29 49.79
CA ALA A 291 16.52 -26.69 49.72
C ALA A 291 17.39 -27.52 50.68
N GLY A 292 16.86 -27.75 51.88
CA GLY A 292 17.27 -28.85 52.76
C GLY A 292 18.45 -28.60 53.69
N VAL A 293 18.22 -27.95 54.83
CA VAL A 293 18.69 -28.37 56.17
C VAL A 293 17.73 -27.76 57.20
N GLY A 294 17.19 -28.61 58.08
CA GLY A 294 16.76 -28.27 59.45
C GLY A 294 15.88 -27.04 59.65
N ALA A 295 14.59 -27.29 59.86
CA ALA A 295 13.72 -26.39 60.60
C ALA A 295 14.34 -26.04 61.96
N ASN A 296 14.88 -24.82 62.11
CA ASN A 296 15.12 -24.12 63.38
C ASN A 296 15.43 -22.61 63.14
N GLY A 297 14.69 -21.99 62.22
CA GLY A 297 14.63 -20.52 62.14
C GLY A 297 13.50 -20.02 63.02
N THR A 298 13.73 -19.86 64.32
CA THR A 298 12.78 -19.18 65.21
C THR A 298 12.74 -17.68 64.87
N ALA A 299 11.91 -17.29 63.89
CA ALA A 299 11.32 -15.96 63.87
C ALA A 299 10.06 -15.98 64.74
N LEU A 300 10.26 -16.19 66.04
CA LEU A 300 9.21 -16.20 67.05
C LEU A 300 8.97 -14.73 67.48
N LEU A 301 7.84 -14.15 67.06
CA LEU A 301 7.15 -12.98 67.62
C LEU A 301 7.94 -12.17 68.68
N GLY A 302 8.97 -11.44 68.24
CA GLY A 302 9.86 -10.71 69.14
C GLY A 302 10.59 -9.62 68.40
N ILE A 303 10.82 -8.50 69.08
CA ILE A 303 11.52 -7.29 68.62
C ILE A 303 12.71 -7.67 67.73
N GLY A 304 12.55 -7.57 66.40
CA GLY A 304 13.63 -7.86 65.46
C GLY A 304 14.72 -6.80 65.59
N ARG A 305 16.00 -7.17 65.70
CA ARG A 305 17.10 -6.21 65.73
C ARG A 305 17.82 -6.24 64.38
N SER A 306 18.04 -5.08 63.76
CA SER A 306 18.83 -4.95 62.54
C SER A 306 19.95 -3.92 62.71
N LEU A 307 20.98 -4.02 61.88
CA LEU A 307 22.05 -3.02 61.82
C LEU A 307 21.53 -1.68 61.30
N TYR A 308 22.01 -0.56 61.86
CA TYR A 308 21.63 0.80 61.43
C TYR A 308 22.11 1.10 59.99
N PHE A 309 23.39 0.81 59.69
CA PHE A 309 23.91 0.84 58.32
C PHE A 309 23.79 -0.54 57.66
N CYS A 310 23.24 -0.57 56.44
CA CYS A 310 23.18 -1.78 55.61
C CYS A 310 24.56 -2.12 55.03
N VAL A 311 24.81 -3.40 54.75
CA VAL A 311 26.01 -3.84 54.04
C VAL A 311 25.91 -3.41 52.57
N PRO A 312 26.91 -2.71 52.01
CA PRO A 312 26.89 -2.31 50.61
C PRO A 312 27.00 -3.52 49.68
N ARG A 313 26.35 -3.43 48.52
CA ARG A 313 26.44 -4.44 47.47
C ARG A 313 27.79 -4.37 46.75
N ASN A 314 28.23 -5.47 46.15
CA ASN A 314 29.41 -5.49 45.29
C ASN A 314 29.03 -5.13 43.85
N ASP A 315 29.21 -3.86 43.48
CA ASP A 315 28.84 -3.36 42.15
C ASP A 315 29.63 -4.03 41.02
N ARG A 316 30.89 -4.46 41.25
CA ARG A 316 31.68 -5.18 40.23
C ARG A 316 31.11 -6.55 39.90
N LEU A 317 30.62 -7.25 40.91
CA LEU A 317 29.98 -8.55 40.70
C LEU A 317 28.65 -8.34 39.95
N LEU A 318 27.83 -7.34 40.35
CA LEU A 318 26.57 -7.00 39.69
C LEU A 318 26.74 -6.65 38.20
N MET A 319 27.81 -5.93 37.86
CA MET A 319 28.17 -5.59 36.48
C MET A 319 28.35 -6.83 35.59
N LEU A 320 28.77 -7.98 36.13
CA LEU A 320 28.92 -9.20 35.34
C LEU A 320 27.55 -9.74 34.88
N TRP A 321 26.51 -9.69 35.73
CA TRP A 321 25.15 -10.03 35.29
C TRP A 321 24.66 -9.09 34.20
N ASP A 322 24.89 -7.79 34.37
CA ASP A 322 24.46 -6.78 33.39
C ASP A 322 25.20 -6.97 32.04
N THR A 323 26.50 -7.32 32.08
CA THR A 323 27.30 -7.59 30.88
C THR A 323 26.83 -8.85 30.16
N VAL A 324 26.64 -9.97 30.87
CA VAL A 324 26.16 -11.22 30.27
C VAL A 324 24.75 -11.02 29.69
N ALA A 325 23.88 -10.32 30.40
CA ALA A 325 22.54 -9.99 29.94
C ALA A 325 22.57 -9.13 28.66
N ASP A 326 23.42 -8.11 28.61
CA ASP A 326 23.63 -7.26 27.42
C ASP A 326 24.11 -8.08 26.21
N ARG A 327 25.12 -8.96 26.39
CA ARG A 327 25.64 -9.79 25.29
C ARG A 327 24.60 -10.77 24.76
N LEU A 328 23.90 -11.46 25.65
CA LEU A 328 22.82 -12.36 25.26
C LEU A 328 21.66 -11.60 24.60
N PHE A 329 21.34 -10.40 25.06
CA PHE A 329 20.34 -9.54 24.45
C PHE A 329 20.74 -9.14 23.03
N LYS A 330 21.98 -8.69 22.81
CA LYS A 330 22.48 -8.30 21.48
C LYS A 330 22.41 -9.46 20.50
N ILE A 331 22.87 -10.65 20.91
CA ILE A 331 22.80 -11.85 20.07
C ILE A 331 21.35 -12.20 19.73
N ARG A 332 20.44 -12.20 20.72
CA ARG A 332 19.02 -12.53 20.51
C ARG A 332 18.27 -11.54 19.62
N ASN A 333 18.74 -10.29 19.53
CA ASN A 333 18.15 -9.25 18.70
C ASN A 333 18.93 -9.00 17.39
N CYS A 334 19.80 -9.93 16.99
CA CYS A 334 20.60 -9.84 15.77
C CYS A 334 21.44 -8.55 15.71
N GLN A 335 22.01 -8.12 16.83
CA GLN A 335 22.95 -7.00 16.92
C GLN A 335 24.40 -7.51 16.94
N ASP A 336 25.33 -6.67 16.51
CA ASP A 336 26.75 -6.87 16.78
C ASP A 336 27.10 -6.52 18.25
N ILE A 337 28.37 -6.65 18.62
CA ILE A 337 28.82 -6.32 19.99
C ILE A 337 28.64 -4.81 20.32
N THR A 338 28.61 -3.93 19.32
CA THR A 338 28.46 -2.48 19.48
C THR A 338 27.00 -2.03 19.59
N GLY A 339 26.03 -2.91 19.26
CA GLY A 339 24.59 -2.66 19.29
C GLY A 339 23.99 -2.27 17.94
N VAL A 340 24.76 -2.35 16.85
CA VAL A 340 24.28 -2.12 15.48
C VAL A 340 23.52 -3.37 15.02
N VAL A 341 22.28 -3.16 14.58
CA VAL A 341 21.42 -4.23 14.06
C VAL A 341 21.96 -4.74 12.72
N ARG A 342 22.02 -6.07 12.55
CA ARG A 342 22.32 -6.73 11.27
C ARG A 342 21.19 -6.47 10.29
N GLN A 343 21.31 -5.45 9.46
CA GLN A 343 20.37 -5.16 8.37
C GLN A 343 20.91 -5.74 7.05
N LEU A 344 20.25 -6.78 6.54
CA LEU A 344 20.35 -7.12 5.12
C LEU A 344 19.37 -6.20 4.37
N SER A 345 19.82 -5.59 3.26
CA SER A 345 19.03 -4.62 2.48
C SER A 345 17.67 -5.21 2.07
N LEU A 346 16.55 -4.64 2.54
CA LEU A 346 15.24 -5.30 2.50
C LEU A 346 14.28 -4.89 1.34
N PHE A 347 14.49 -3.81 0.55
CA PHE A 347 13.51 -3.37 -0.48
C PHE A 347 14.07 -2.64 -1.73
N ALA A 348 13.30 -2.69 -2.84
CA ALA A 348 13.41 -1.87 -4.08
C ALA A 348 12.41 -0.67 -4.07
N PRO A 349 12.58 0.39 -4.89
CA PRO A 349 11.84 1.67 -4.77
C PRO A 349 10.35 1.64 -5.20
N VAL A 350 9.62 2.68 -4.80
CA VAL A 350 8.13 2.80 -4.76
C VAL A 350 7.45 2.96 -6.15
N LEU A 351 6.23 2.42 -6.30
CA LEU A 351 5.34 2.56 -7.46
C LEU A 351 4.52 3.88 -7.49
N ASP A 352 4.24 4.37 -8.70
CA ASP A 352 3.63 5.67 -9.06
C ASP A 352 2.07 5.67 -9.05
N PRO A 353 1.39 6.63 -8.38
CA PRO A 353 -0.07 6.69 -8.20
C PRO A 353 -0.91 7.28 -9.36
N GLY A 354 -0.34 7.54 -10.54
CA GLY A 354 -0.97 8.29 -11.64
C GLY A 354 -2.13 7.64 -12.43
N LEU A 355 -2.67 6.49 -12.00
CA LEU A 355 -3.63 5.71 -12.80
C LEU A 355 -5.12 5.98 -12.50
N LEU A 356 -5.47 6.64 -11.39
CA LEU A 356 -6.86 6.81 -10.95
C LEU A 356 -7.58 8.04 -11.50
N THR A 357 -6.86 9.00 -12.11
CA THR A 357 -7.41 10.31 -12.51
C THR A 357 -7.92 10.39 -13.95
N ARG A 358 -7.76 9.34 -14.76
CA ARG A 358 -8.13 9.35 -16.20
C ARG A 358 -9.53 8.83 -16.53
N ALA A 359 -10.22 8.17 -15.60
CA ALA A 359 -11.47 7.46 -15.89
C ALA A 359 -12.75 8.30 -15.69
N THR A 360 -12.68 9.45 -15.02
CA THR A 360 -13.88 10.23 -14.62
C THR A 360 -14.32 11.30 -15.62
N ALA A 361 -13.65 11.46 -16.78
CA ALA A 361 -13.82 12.60 -17.68
C ALA A 361 -14.79 12.40 -18.89
N ALA A 362 -15.61 11.35 -18.95
CA ALA A 362 -16.33 10.93 -20.18
C ALA A 362 -17.88 11.02 -20.18
N GLY A 363 -18.51 11.99 -19.49
CA GLY A 363 -19.97 12.07 -19.29
C GLY A 363 -20.87 12.36 -20.53
N ILE A 364 -22.11 11.83 -20.55
CA ILE A 364 -23.19 12.06 -21.56
C ILE A 364 -24.61 12.02 -20.90
N ASP A 365 -25.58 12.81 -21.40
CA ASP A 365 -27.00 12.95 -20.96
C ASP A 365 -28.04 12.48 -22.02
N VAL A 366 -29.15 11.89 -21.57
CA VAL A 366 -30.13 11.04 -22.28
C VAL A 366 -31.49 11.73 -22.55
N ALA A 367 -31.71 12.94 -22.04
CA ALA A 367 -33.06 13.55 -22.01
C ALA A 367 -33.60 14.09 -23.37
N GLY A 368 -32.79 14.19 -24.43
CA GLY A 368 -33.20 14.78 -25.71
C GLY A 368 -33.98 13.85 -26.67
N ALA A 369 -34.04 12.54 -26.40
CA ALA A 369 -34.47 11.55 -27.39
C ALA A 369 -36.00 11.34 -27.50
N VAL A 370 -36.82 11.89 -26.59
CA VAL A 370 -38.23 11.47 -26.43
C VAL A 370 -39.26 12.43 -27.07
N ALA A 371 -38.88 13.63 -27.51
CA ALA A 371 -39.84 14.65 -27.95
C ALA A 371 -40.33 14.55 -29.42
N GLY A 372 -39.84 13.59 -30.22
CA GLY A 372 -39.99 13.64 -31.69
C GLY A 372 -40.95 12.66 -32.38
N THR A 373 -41.69 11.82 -31.65
CA THR A 373 -42.42 10.67 -32.23
C THR A 373 -43.88 10.91 -32.63
N ARG A 374 -44.44 12.12 -32.50
CA ARG A 374 -45.83 12.42 -32.91
C ARG A 374 -45.97 13.81 -33.54
N ALA A 375 -45.50 13.97 -34.78
CA ALA A 375 -45.87 15.11 -35.61
C ALA A 375 -47.27 14.90 -36.23
N PRO A 376 -48.13 15.93 -36.31
CA PRO A 376 -49.44 15.84 -36.95
C PRO A 376 -49.33 15.66 -38.47
N VAL A 377 -50.26 14.92 -39.07
CA VAL A 377 -50.27 14.65 -40.51
C VAL A 377 -50.51 15.94 -41.28
N SER A 378 -49.61 16.27 -42.21
CA SER A 378 -49.74 17.45 -43.07
C SER A 378 -50.93 17.29 -44.05
N PRO A 379 -51.70 18.37 -44.31
CA PRO A 379 -52.75 18.38 -45.34
C PRO A 379 -52.18 18.51 -46.78
N VAL A 380 -50.88 18.73 -46.91
CA VAL A 380 -50.18 18.99 -48.18
C VAL A 380 -49.38 17.76 -48.61
N ARG A 381 -49.27 17.55 -49.93
CA ARG A 381 -48.47 16.49 -50.55
C ARG A 381 -46.98 16.55 -50.21
N ALA A 382 -46.32 15.40 -50.29
CA ALA A 382 -44.93 15.22 -49.88
C ALA A 382 -43.91 16.10 -50.63
N THR A 383 -44.10 16.31 -51.94
CA THR A 383 -43.11 16.98 -52.81
C THR A 383 -42.77 18.40 -52.35
N LEU A 384 -43.77 19.19 -51.93
CA LEU A 384 -43.56 20.57 -51.47
C LEU A 384 -42.81 20.62 -50.14
N LEU A 385 -43.08 19.68 -49.23
CA LEU A 385 -42.44 19.62 -47.91
C LEU A 385 -40.96 19.28 -48.02
N ILE A 386 -40.59 18.37 -48.92
CA ILE A 386 -39.19 17.99 -49.16
C ILE A 386 -38.35 19.20 -49.61
N GLN A 387 -38.89 20.01 -50.53
CA GLN A 387 -38.19 21.21 -51.01
C GLN A 387 -37.92 22.21 -49.88
N LYS A 388 -38.91 22.48 -49.02
CA LYS A 388 -38.76 23.41 -47.90
C LYS A 388 -37.83 22.91 -46.81
N ALA A 389 -37.80 21.61 -46.57
CA ALA A 389 -36.83 21.02 -45.65
C ALA A 389 -35.38 21.26 -46.12
N LEU A 390 -35.10 21.07 -47.43
CA LEU A 390 -33.75 21.26 -47.99
C LEU A 390 -33.25 22.71 -47.85
N GLU A 391 -34.10 23.71 -48.07
CA GLU A 391 -33.74 25.13 -47.92
C GLU A 391 -33.27 25.45 -46.48
N ILE A 392 -34.04 25.03 -45.47
CA ILE A 392 -33.73 25.30 -44.06
C ILE A 392 -32.44 24.56 -43.63
N THR A 393 -32.21 23.34 -44.14
CA THR A 393 -30.95 22.62 -43.82
C THR A 393 -29.68 23.33 -44.29
N ALA A 394 -29.74 24.14 -45.35
CA ALA A 394 -28.58 24.88 -45.83
C ALA A 394 -28.12 25.96 -44.84
N GLU A 395 -29.07 26.63 -44.16
CA GLU A 395 -28.76 27.61 -43.12
C GLU A 395 -28.09 26.97 -41.89
N VAL A 396 -28.56 25.77 -41.51
CA VAL A 396 -27.98 24.98 -40.43
C VAL A 396 -26.50 24.66 -40.71
N ARG A 397 -26.15 24.32 -41.96
CA ARG A 397 -24.75 24.05 -42.35
C ARG A 397 -23.85 25.27 -42.17
N ALA A 398 -24.32 26.45 -42.58
CA ALA A 398 -23.57 27.71 -42.44
C ALA A 398 -23.32 28.07 -40.97
N ALA A 399 -24.36 27.97 -40.13
CA ALA A 399 -24.24 28.22 -38.68
C ALA A 399 -23.27 27.24 -38.00
N GLY A 400 -23.25 25.96 -38.43
CA GLY A 400 -22.30 24.97 -37.93
C GLY A 400 -20.83 25.31 -38.21
N ALA A 401 -20.52 25.86 -39.39
CA ALA A 401 -19.16 26.28 -39.74
C ALA A 401 -18.69 27.49 -38.91
N ALA A 402 -19.59 28.46 -38.66
CA ALA A 402 -19.30 29.61 -37.80
C ALA A 402 -19.04 29.18 -36.35
N LEU A 403 -19.81 28.20 -35.85
CA LEU A 403 -19.63 27.66 -34.50
C LEU A 403 -18.23 27.03 -34.33
N LEU A 404 -17.82 26.22 -35.30
CA LEU A 404 -16.50 25.58 -35.30
C LEU A 404 -15.37 26.63 -35.24
N SER A 405 -15.44 27.67 -36.08
CA SER A 405 -14.42 28.72 -36.09
C SER A 405 -14.34 29.50 -34.76
N ALA A 406 -15.48 29.75 -34.12
CA ALA A 406 -15.52 30.40 -32.80
C ALA A 406 -14.90 29.50 -31.71
N MET A 407 -15.14 28.19 -31.77
CA MET A 407 -14.52 27.20 -30.87
C MET A 407 -13.00 27.16 -31.03
N ASP A 408 -12.50 27.04 -32.26
CA ASP A 408 -11.06 26.93 -32.53
C ASP A 408 -10.29 28.16 -32.01
N ARG A 409 -10.85 29.36 -32.19
CA ARG A 409 -10.24 30.60 -31.70
C ARG A 409 -10.26 30.70 -30.18
N ARG A 410 -11.37 30.31 -29.55
CA ARG A 410 -11.47 30.26 -28.07
C ARG A 410 -10.41 29.33 -27.49
N ASP A 411 -10.36 28.09 -27.99
CA ASP A 411 -9.47 27.05 -27.47
C ASP A 411 -7.99 27.41 -27.74
N GLY A 412 -7.68 28.05 -28.87
CA GLY A 412 -6.35 28.56 -29.18
C GLY A 412 -5.87 29.62 -28.18
N GLU A 413 -6.74 30.54 -27.77
CA GLU A 413 -6.43 31.57 -26.77
C GLU A 413 -6.33 30.99 -25.35
N GLU A 414 -7.23 30.07 -24.99
CA GLU A 414 -7.19 29.36 -23.71
C GLU A 414 -5.89 28.55 -23.58
N LEU A 415 -5.47 27.87 -24.66
CA LEU A 415 -4.20 27.13 -24.71
C LEU A 415 -2.98 28.05 -24.62
N ALA A 416 -3.00 29.20 -25.28
CA ALA A 416 -1.91 30.17 -25.20
C ALA A 416 -1.70 30.65 -23.76
N ARG A 417 -2.80 30.97 -23.05
CA ARG A 417 -2.76 31.35 -21.64
C ARG A 417 -2.32 30.20 -20.73
N LEU A 418 -2.81 28.98 -20.96
CA LEU A 418 -2.39 27.79 -20.21
C LEU A 418 -0.89 27.54 -20.37
N ARG A 419 -0.36 27.62 -21.59
CA ARG A 419 1.07 27.49 -21.88
C ARG A 419 1.88 28.53 -21.13
N GLN A 420 1.44 29.79 -21.13
CA GLN A 420 2.09 30.86 -20.38
C GLN A 420 2.08 30.57 -18.86
N GLY A 421 0.96 30.10 -18.33
CA GLY A 421 0.85 29.68 -16.93
C GLY A 421 1.81 28.53 -16.57
N HIS A 422 1.92 27.52 -17.44
CA HIS A 422 2.88 26.43 -17.26
C HIS A 422 4.33 26.90 -17.36
N GLU A 423 4.65 27.82 -18.28
CA GLU A 423 5.99 28.38 -18.43
C GLU A 423 6.40 29.14 -17.16
N ILE A 424 5.51 29.95 -16.58
CA ILE A 424 5.73 30.61 -15.29
C ILE A 424 5.93 29.57 -14.18
N GLY A 425 5.12 28.51 -14.16
CA GLY A 425 5.25 27.40 -13.21
C GLY A 425 6.62 26.71 -13.30
N MET A 426 7.05 26.34 -14.51
CA MET A 426 8.36 25.73 -14.78
C MET A 426 9.50 26.69 -14.43
N ALA A 427 9.38 27.97 -14.76
CA ALA A 427 10.37 28.99 -14.42
C ALA A 427 10.52 29.16 -12.90
N ARG A 428 9.41 29.07 -12.13
CA ARG A 428 9.44 29.09 -10.65
C ARG A 428 10.17 27.87 -10.09
N LEU A 429 9.87 26.67 -10.57
CA LEU A 429 10.60 25.47 -10.14
C LEU A 429 12.08 25.54 -10.52
N GLY A 430 12.40 26.00 -11.73
CA GLY A 430 13.78 26.22 -12.16
C GLY A 430 14.51 27.27 -11.31
N ARG A 431 13.82 28.33 -10.85
CA ARG A 431 14.36 29.29 -9.89
C ARG A 431 14.66 28.61 -8.55
N ASP A 432 13.77 27.75 -8.04
CA ASP A 432 13.97 27.07 -6.75
C ASP A 432 15.16 26.11 -6.80
N VAL A 433 15.36 25.41 -7.92
CA VAL A 433 16.58 24.61 -8.16
C VAL A 433 17.84 25.50 -8.14
N ARG A 434 17.81 26.66 -8.81
CA ARG A 434 18.94 27.62 -8.78
C ARG A 434 19.20 28.18 -7.39
N PHE A 435 18.15 28.41 -6.59
CA PHE A 435 18.29 28.82 -5.20
C PHE A 435 18.99 27.75 -4.35
N LEU A 436 18.59 26.48 -4.51
CA LEU A 436 19.26 25.37 -3.83
C LEU A 436 20.71 25.21 -4.28
N ALA A 437 21.01 25.36 -5.57
CA ALA A 437 22.38 25.35 -6.08
C ALA A 437 23.24 26.48 -5.49
N TRP A 438 22.68 27.68 -5.31
CA TRP A 438 23.36 28.76 -4.60
C TRP A 438 23.62 28.40 -3.13
N LYS A 439 22.65 27.80 -2.44
CA LYS A 439 22.84 27.35 -1.04
C LYS A 439 23.84 26.21 -0.90
N GLU A 440 23.90 25.32 -1.87
CA GLU A 440 24.93 24.29 -1.96
C GLU A 440 26.32 24.92 -2.16
N ALA A 441 26.45 25.89 -3.06
CA ALA A 441 27.69 26.63 -3.25
C ALA A 441 28.13 27.36 -1.97
N GLU A 442 27.19 27.98 -1.24
CA GLU A 442 27.44 28.60 0.06
C GLU A 442 27.94 27.56 1.08
N ALA A 443 27.27 26.41 1.21
CA ALA A 443 27.71 25.33 2.10
C ALA A 443 29.09 24.77 1.73
N ASN A 444 29.41 24.68 0.43
CA ASN A 444 30.72 24.27 -0.06
C ASN A 444 31.83 25.26 0.34
N THR A 445 31.55 26.57 0.31
CA THR A 445 32.51 27.58 0.83
C THR A 445 32.77 27.40 2.32
N GLU A 446 31.73 27.09 3.12
CA GLU A 446 31.87 26.84 4.55
C GLU A 446 32.62 25.54 4.86
N ALA A 447 32.40 24.50 4.05
CA ALA A 447 33.15 23.25 4.15
C ALA A 447 34.65 23.48 3.89
N LEU A 448 35.00 24.29 2.89
CA LEU A 448 36.39 24.65 2.60
C LEU A 448 37.06 25.41 3.76
N LEU A 449 36.33 26.22 4.53
CA LEU A 449 36.87 26.84 5.74
C LEU A 449 37.26 25.80 6.80
N ARG A 450 36.46 24.73 6.97
CA ARG A 450 36.78 23.64 7.90
C ARG A 450 38.00 22.86 7.43
N THR A 451 38.10 22.58 6.12
CA THR A 451 39.29 21.94 5.52
C THR A 451 40.54 22.80 5.72
N ARG A 452 40.43 24.11 5.52
CA ARG A 452 41.51 25.07 5.81
C ARG A 452 41.90 25.05 7.28
N ALA A 453 40.93 25.03 8.21
CA ALA A 453 41.21 24.97 9.65
C ALA A 453 41.97 23.70 10.05
N ALA A 454 41.66 22.55 9.44
CA ALA A 454 42.39 21.30 9.65
C ALA A 454 43.83 21.38 9.11
N ALA A 455 44.04 21.97 7.93
CA ALA A 455 45.37 22.22 7.38
C ALA A 455 46.17 23.20 8.26
N PHE A 456 45.51 24.23 8.80
CA PHE A 456 46.12 25.17 9.74
C PHE A 456 46.54 24.49 11.04
N ALA A 457 45.73 23.58 11.57
CA ALA A 457 46.09 22.83 12.78
C ALA A 457 47.37 21.99 12.58
N ARG A 458 47.55 21.35 11.40
CA ARG A 458 48.79 20.64 11.04
C ARG A 458 49.97 21.60 10.92
N TYR A 459 49.81 22.68 10.18
CA TYR A 459 50.83 23.72 10.04
C TYR A 459 51.28 24.24 11.41
N ARG A 460 50.32 24.61 12.27
CA ARG A 460 50.59 25.08 13.64
C ARG A 460 51.32 24.03 14.47
N HIS A 461 50.94 22.77 14.39
CA HIS A 461 51.61 21.70 15.13
C HIS A 461 53.10 21.60 14.78
N PHE A 462 53.45 21.55 13.49
CA PHE A 462 54.84 21.43 13.06
C PHE A 462 55.65 22.71 13.29
N GLN A 463 55.05 23.89 13.14
CA GLN A 463 55.69 25.17 13.48
C GLN A 463 56.06 25.26 14.97
N LEU A 464 55.20 24.78 15.86
CA LEU A 464 55.49 24.71 17.30
C LEU A 464 56.62 23.70 17.62
N LEU A 465 56.67 22.56 16.93
CA LEU A 465 57.76 21.58 17.06
C LEU A 465 59.11 22.15 16.60
N LEU A 466 59.10 23.07 15.62
CA LEU A 466 60.27 23.80 15.13
C LEU A 466 60.62 25.04 16.01
N GLY A 467 60.01 25.16 17.19
CA GLY A 467 60.37 26.18 18.18
C GLY A 467 59.79 27.57 17.94
N ARG A 468 58.84 27.74 17.01
CA ARG A 468 58.20 29.04 16.76
C ARG A 468 57.26 29.44 17.90
N PRO A 469 57.23 30.73 18.29
CA PRO A 469 56.29 31.20 19.29
C PRO A 469 54.86 31.17 18.74
N GLU A 470 53.93 30.70 19.56
CA GLU A 470 52.51 30.55 19.21
C GLU A 470 51.90 31.84 18.63
N SER A 471 52.32 33.01 19.16
CA SER A 471 51.84 34.33 18.71
C SER A 471 52.15 34.68 17.25
N GLU A 472 53.20 34.09 16.65
CA GLU A 472 53.52 34.33 15.24
C GLU A 472 52.66 33.46 14.31
N VAL A 473 52.37 32.23 14.74
CA VAL A 473 51.62 31.23 13.97
C VAL A 473 50.12 31.52 13.98
N ASP A 474 49.59 32.00 15.12
CA ASP A 474 48.16 32.27 15.29
C ASP A 474 47.62 33.43 14.43
N LYS A 475 48.50 34.26 13.85
CA LYS A 475 48.11 35.31 12.88
C LYS A 475 47.36 34.76 11.66
N LEU A 476 47.57 33.49 11.31
CA LEU A 476 46.96 32.84 10.14
C LEU A 476 45.70 32.02 10.50
N ARG A 477 45.28 32.02 11.78
CA ARG A 477 44.20 31.20 12.31
C ARG A 477 42.83 31.62 11.79
N GLU A 478 42.47 32.88 11.96
CA GLU A 478 41.13 33.39 11.68
C GLU A 478 41.05 34.02 10.30
N VAL A 479 40.04 33.60 9.54
CA VAL A 479 39.77 34.09 8.19
C VAL A 479 38.27 34.31 8.06
N THR A 480 37.86 35.57 8.00
CA THR A 480 36.45 35.97 7.85
C THR A 480 36.05 35.95 6.37
N LEU A 481 34.84 35.48 6.06
CA LEU A 481 34.32 35.52 4.68
C LEU A 481 33.83 36.92 4.32
N THR A 482 34.41 37.52 3.28
CA THR A 482 33.93 38.79 2.73
C THR A 482 33.09 38.52 1.49
N ARG A 483 31.76 38.54 1.62
CA ARG A 483 30.81 38.35 0.50
C ARG A 483 30.49 39.69 -0.17
N SER A 484 31.35 40.10 -1.11
CA SER A 484 31.10 41.31 -1.93
C SER A 484 30.35 40.93 -3.22
N PRO A 485 29.31 41.67 -3.62
CA PRO A 485 28.65 41.43 -4.90
C PRO A 485 29.63 41.70 -6.05
N VAL A 486 29.67 40.78 -7.02
CA VAL A 486 30.57 40.85 -8.18
C VAL A 486 29.78 41.28 -9.41
N THR A 487 30.12 42.44 -9.96
CA THR A 487 29.73 42.87 -11.31
C THR A 487 30.94 42.88 -12.24
N GLU A 488 30.72 42.90 -13.56
CA GLU A 488 31.81 42.89 -14.56
C GLU A 488 32.77 44.07 -14.37
N GLU A 489 32.26 45.26 -14.07
CA GLU A 489 33.05 46.47 -13.82
C GLU A 489 33.86 46.38 -12.50
N THR A 490 33.28 45.77 -11.46
CA THR A 490 33.91 45.66 -10.14
C THR A 490 34.78 44.40 -9.97
N PHE A 491 34.72 43.45 -10.92
CA PHE A 491 35.39 42.15 -10.81
C PHE A 491 36.90 42.27 -10.59
N PRO A 492 37.65 43.12 -11.34
CA PRO A 492 39.09 43.25 -11.14
C PRO A 492 39.44 43.68 -9.71
N GLU A 493 38.69 44.64 -9.16
CA GLU A 493 38.92 45.15 -7.80
C GLU A 493 38.57 44.13 -6.72
N VAL A 494 37.41 43.46 -6.84
CA VAL A 494 36.98 42.43 -5.88
C VAL A 494 37.91 41.23 -5.93
N PHE A 495 38.32 40.77 -7.12
CA PHE A 495 39.25 39.67 -7.26
C PHE A 495 40.61 39.98 -6.63
N GLN A 496 41.16 41.19 -6.85
CA GLN A 496 42.41 41.57 -6.17
C GLN A 496 42.28 41.61 -4.65
N LYS A 497 41.16 42.10 -4.10
CA LYS A 497 40.89 42.06 -2.66
C LYS A 497 40.84 40.63 -2.13
N LEU A 498 40.17 39.72 -2.84
CA LEU A 498 40.10 38.30 -2.46
C LEU A 498 41.48 37.62 -2.52
N VAL A 499 42.27 37.89 -3.56
CA VAL A 499 43.65 37.36 -3.68
C VAL A 499 44.52 37.86 -2.53
N GLY A 500 44.43 39.15 -2.17
CA GLY A 500 45.17 39.72 -1.05
C GLY A 500 44.81 39.10 0.30
N GLN A 501 43.53 38.73 0.51
CA GLN A 501 43.03 38.16 1.77
C GLN A 501 43.28 36.65 1.90
N TYR A 502 43.09 35.88 0.83
CA TYR A 502 43.03 34.41 0.91
C TYR A 502 44.21 33.70 0.23
N ALA A 503 44.92 34.34 -0.70
CA ALA A 503 46.03 33.72 -1.45
C ALA A 503 47.41 34.32 -1.07
N THR A 504 47.54 34.84 0.15
CA THR A 504 48.82 35.34 0.67
C THR A 504 49.88 34.23 0.67
N ALA A 505 51.07 34.52 0.15
CA ALA A 505 52.17 33.57 0.14
C ALA A 505 52.64 33.32 1.58
N ILE A 506 52.62 32.05 2.01
CA ILE A 506 53.15 31.63 3.30
C ILE A 506 54.62 31.28 3.10
N ALA A 507 55.51 31.86 3.91
CA ALA A 507 56.94 31.60 3.82
C ALA A 507 57.23 30.12 4.13
N GLN A 508 58.03 29.48 3.28
CA GLN A 508 58.49 28.11 3.49
C GLN A 508 59.76 28.13 4.35
N GLU A 509 59.86 27.17 5.25
CA GLU A 509 61.03 26.99 6.09
C GLU A 509 62.08 26.18 5.33
N SER A 510 63.33 26.61 5.41
CA SER A 510 64.46 25.86 4.88
C SER A 510 65.52 25.69 5.95
N ARG A 511 65.99 24.46 6.12
CA ARG A 511 67.17 24.13 6.92
C ARG A 511 68.32 23.82 5.96
N PRO A 512 69.58 24.15 6.31
CA PRO A 512 70.74 23.72 5.53
C PRO A 512 70.76 22.19 5.46
N ALA A 513 70.90 21.65 4.25
CA ALA A 513 70.96 20.21 4.05
C ALA A 513 72.21 19.63 4.74
N PRO A 514 72.13 18.44 5.37
CA PRO A 514 73.29 17.77 5.92
C PRO A 514 74.30 17.45 4.82
N GLN A 515 75.57 17.83 5.01
CA GLN A 515 76.63 17.61 4.03
C GLN A 515 77.00 16.11 4.00
N LEU A 516 77.04 15.52 2.80
CA LEU A 516 77.50 14.15 2.60
C LEU A 516 79.03 14.09 2.74
N ALA A 517 79.54 13.30 3.67
CA ALA A 517 80.96 13.00 3.72
C ALA A 517 81.36 12.24 2.45
N ARG A 518 82.24 12.82 1.62
CA ARG A 518 82.87 12.14 0.48
C ARG A 518 84.31 11.78 0.84
N ASP A 519 84.76 10.61 0.38
CA ASP A 519 86.12 10.10 0.60
C ASP A 519 87.19 11.10 0.11
N GLY A 520 88.10 11.49 1.01
CA GLY A 520 89.38 12.10 0.64
C GLY A 520 89.80 13.40 1.33
N ASP A 521 89.01 13.97 2.25
CA ASP A 521 89.38 15.24 2.91
C ASP A 521 90.12 15.02 4.26
N PRO A 522 91.41 15.42 4.41
CA PRO A 522 92.24 15.11 5.59
C PRO A 522 91.89 15.88 6.89
N GLN A 523 90.77 16.62 6.92
CA GLN A 523 90.34 17.40 8.10
C GLN A 523 89.04 16.89 8.77
N VAL A 524 88.60 15.66 8.51
CA VAL A 524 87.46 15.07 9.23
C VAL A 524 87.86 13.73 9.87
N GLN A 525 88.84 13.79 10.77
CA GLN A 525 89.10 12.75 11.76
C GLN A 525 88.65 13.28 13.12
N SER A 526 87.60 12.65 13.68
CA SER A 526 86.99 12.92 14.98
C SER A 526 86.19 14.24 15.09
N GLY A 527 84.87 14.13 15.18
CA GLY A 527 83.99 15.22 15.64
C GLY A 527 83.22 15.94 14.54
N ALA A 528 82.01 15.45 14.26
CA ALA A 528 81.03 16.15 13.45
C ALA A 528 80.73 17.54 14.04
N GLN A 529 81.25 18.61 13.44
CA GLN A 529 80.71 19.95 13.63
C GLN A 529 79.46 20.09 12.75
N SER A 530 78.31 19.72 13.30
CA SER A 530 77.05 20.25 12.78
C SER A 530 76.89 21.67 13.33
N GLN A 531 77.23 22.67 12.50
CA GLN A 531 76.76 24.04 12.70
C GLN A 531 75.27 24.11 12.34
N GLY A 532 74.42 23.63 13.25
CA GLY A 532 72.97 23.77 13.16
C GLY A 532 72.37 23.59 14.55
N SER A 533 71.56 24.55 15.00
CA SER A 533 70.83 24.40 16.25
C SER A 533 69.80 23.28 16.09
N LEU A 534 70.04 22.13 16.69
CA LEU A 534 69.01 21.12 16.85
C LEU A 534 68.04 21.58 17.92
N ASP A 535 66.76 21.70 17.56
CA ASP A 535 65.70 21.99 18.52
C ASP A 535 65.37 20.69 19.28
N LEU A 536 65.99 20.54 20.45
CA LEU A 536 65.89 19.36 21.32
C LEU A 536 65.00 19.65 22.52
N ILE A 537 64.21 18.65 22.94
CA ILE A 537 63.51 18.73 24.23
C ILE A 537 64.52 18.59 25.39
N PRO A 538 64.21 19.04 26.62
CA PRO A 538 65.15 19.02 27.74
C PRO A 538 65.75 17.64 28.04
N ASN A 539 64.96 16.57 27.87
CA ASN A 539 65.42 15.20 28.10
C ASN A 539 66.39 14.72 27.01
N GLU A 540 66.12 15.02 25.73
CA GLU A 540 67.01 14.68 24.60
C GLU A 540 68.32 15.48 24.66
N PHE A 541 68.23 16.75 25.08
CA PHE A 541 69.42 17.56 25.37
C PHE A 541 70.23 16.98 26.53
N ALA A 542 69.57 16.58 27.63
CA ALA A 542 70.26 15.97 28.76
C ALA A 542 70.89 14.62 28.39
N GLU A 543 70.23 13.80 27.57
CA GLU A 543 70.79 12.56 27.06
C GLU A 543 72.09 12.81 26.26
N LEU A 544 72.04 13.70 25.26
CA LEU A 544 73.17 13.99 24.38
C LEU A 544 74.32 14.74 25.05
N ASN A 545 74.01 15.70 25.92
CA ASN A 545 74.99 16.65 26.44
C ASN A 545 75.38 16.40 27.90
N ILE A 546 74.61 15.62 28.66
CA ILE A 546 74.88 15.36 30.09
C ILE A 546 75.16 13.87 30.33
N HIS A 547 74.22 12.98 29.99
CA HIS A 547 74.32 11.56 30.34
C HIS A 547 75.34 10.80 29.50
N LEU A 548 75.33 11.00 28.17
CA LEU A 548 76.25 10.34 27.25
C LEU A 548 77.72 10.72 27.55
N PRO A 549 78.10 12.02 27.67
CA PRO A 549 79.47 12.39 28.00
C PRO A 549 79.92 11.90 29.37
N ALA A 550 79.05 11.98 30.39
CA ALA A 550 79.37 11.51 31.74
C ALA A 550 79.62 9.99 31.78
N ALA A 551 78.91 9.20 30.97
CA ALA A 551 79.15 7.76 30.84
C ALA A 551 80.50 7.46 30.17
N ARG A 552 80.82 8.18 29.09
CA ARG A 552 82.13 8.07 28.41
C ARG A 552 83.28 8.39 29.36
N ASP A 553 83.18 9.50 30.09
CA ASP A 553 84.26 9.96 30.97
C ASP A 553 84.50 8.97 32.11
N LYS A 554 83.43 8.43 32.72
CA LYS A 554 83.54 7.35 33.71
C LYS A 554 84.15 6.06 33.15
N GLN A 555 83.82 5.69 31.90
CA GLN A 555 84.40 4.51 31.24
C GLN A 555 85.90 4.71 30.96
N LYS A 556 86.29 5.91 30.56
CA LYS A 556 87.69 6.28 30.38
C LYS A 556 88.47 6.25 31.71
N ASP A 557 87.85 6.72 32.78
CA ASP A 557 88.43 6.63 34.12
C ASP A 557 88.60 5.17 34.55
N ALA A 558 87.58 4.32 34.34
CA ALA A 558 87.63 2.89 34.64
C ALA A 558 88.73 2.15 33.86
N THR A 559 88.85 2.40 32.55
CA THR A 559 89.93 1.81 31.72
C THR A 559 91.32 2.30 32.13
N THR A 560 91.44 3.56 32.55
CA THR A 560 92.70 4.11 33.12
C THR A 560 93.05 3.43 34.44
N VAL A 561 92.07 3.20 35.31
CA VAL A 561 92.27 2.48 36.57
C VAL A 561 92.67 1.02 36.32
N ASP A 562 91.99 0.31 35.42
CA ASP A 562 92.31 -1.08 35.05
C ASP A 562 93.71 -1.22 34.46
N THR A 563 94.16 -0.25 33.65
CA THR A 563 95.53 -0.26 33.12
C THR A 563 96.57 -0.04 34.21
N ILE A 564 96.32 0.86 35.18
CA ILE A 564 97.21 1.08 36.34
C ILE A 564 97.28 -0.17 37.24
N PHE A 565 96.14 -0.79 37.59
CA PHE A 565 96.13 -2.03 38.37
C PHE A 565 96.73 -3.21 37.60
N GLY A 566 96.59 -3.20 36.27
CA GLY A 566 97.29 -4.10 35.37
C GLY A 566 98.81 -4.05 35.50
N VAL A 567 99.37 -2.86 35.75
CA VAL A 567 100.81 -2.66 36.01
C VAL A 567 101.17 -3.05 37.45
N LEU A 568 100.35 -2.72 38.46
CA LEU A 568 100.58 -3.15 39.85
C LEU A 568 100.54 -4.68 40.01
N GLY A 569 99.71 -5.37 39.22
CA GLY A 569 99.67 -6.83 39.13
C GLY A 569 100.92 -7.49 38.53
N MET A 570 101.92 -6.70 38.11
CA MET A 570 103.23 -7.20 37.68
C MET A 570 104.20 -7.47 38.86
N LEU A 571 103.86 -7.06 40.09
CA LEU A 571 104.66 -7.38 41.27
C LEU A 571 104.57 -8.89 41.60
N PRO A 572 105.69 -9.61 41.78
CA PRO A 572 105.68 -11.05 42.03
C PRO A 572 105.15 -11.39 43.43
N ASN A 573 104.28 -12.40 43.54
CA ASN A 573 103.90 -13.01 44.82
C ASN A 573 105.01 -13.97 45.28
N MET A 574 105.52 -13.81 46.51
CA MET A 574 106.51 -14.74 47.10
C MET A 574 105.83 -15.69 48.10
N GLY A 575 106.01 -17.00 47.91
CA GLY A 575 105.66 -18.05 48.88
C GLY A 575 106.83 -19.01 49.06
N VAL A 576 107.11 -19.47 50.29
CA VAL A 576 108.24 -20.33 50.64
C VAL A 576 107.73 -21.52 51.46
N ASP A 577 108.00 -22.75 51.00
CA ASP A 577 107.82 -24.00 51.76
C ASP A 577 109.19 -24.72 51.89
N ILE A 578 109.49 -25.32 53.06
CA ILE A 578 110.80 -25.90 53.43
C ILE A 578 110.64 -27.36 53.92
N GLU A 579 111.39 -28.30 53.35
CA GLU A 579 111.72 -29.62 53.95
C GLU A 579 113.20 -30.02 53.71
N PRO A 580 113.86 -30.80 54.60
CA PRO A 580 115.32 -30.86 54.69
C PRO A 580 115.97 -32.05 53.95
N PHE A 581 117.18 -31.80 53.43
CA PHE A 581 118.15 -32.71 52.76
C PHE A 581 117.95 -32.98 51.25
N GLY A 582 118.44 -32.03 50.43
CA GLY A 582 118.80 -32.26 49.02
C GLY A 582 118.62 -30.99 48.18
N ILE A 583 119.71 -30.33 47.79
CA ILE A 583 119.71 -29.04 47.09
C ILE A 583 119.08 -29.14 45.68
N GLY A 584 118.02 -28.37 45.45
CA GLY A 584 117.45 -28.05 44.14
C GLY A 584 116.32 -27.03 44.27
N GLY A 585 116.60 -25.74 44.06
CA GLY A 585 115.60 -24.66 44.10
C GLY A 585 114.89 -24.47 42.76
N HIS A 586 113.57 -24.28 42.79
CA HIS A 586 112.73 -23.96 41.64
C HIS A 586 112.24 -22.51 41.74
N VAL A 587 112.65 -21.66 40.79
CA VAL A 587 112.11 -20.31 40.59
C VAL A 587 111.18 -20.37 39.38
N GLU A 588 109.87 -20.26 39.59
CA GLU A 588 108.88 -20.34 38.50
C GLU A 588 108.62 -18.95 37.91
N PHE A 589 109.14 -18.70 36.71
CA PHE A 589 108.72 -17.60 35.85
C PHE A 589 107.52 -18.08 35.01
N GLY A 590 106.31 -18.00 35.57
CA GLY A 590 105.08 -18.56 34.99
C GLY A 590 104.22 -17.56 34.19
N GLY A 591 103.42 -18.09 33.24
CA GLY A 591 102.54 -17.37 32.31
C GLY A 591 101.45 -16.40 32.81
N PRO A 592 101.11 -16.29 34.12
CA PRO A 592 100.18 -15.26 34.59
C PRO A 592 100.61 -13.82 34.27
N LEU A 593 101.92 -13.53 34.24
CA LEU A 593 102.48 -12.20 33.93
C LEU A 593 102.33 -11.79 32.46
N LEU A 594 102.55 -12.71 31.51
CA LEU A 594 102.30 -12.45 30.07
C LEU A 594 100.80 -12.31 29.79
N SER A 595 99.96 -13.09 30.48
CA SER A 595 98.51 -13.02 30.34
C SER A 595 97.90 -11.75 30.94
N SER A 596 98.52 -11.14 31.96
CA SER A 596 98.06 -9.87 32.53
C SER A 596 98.41 -8.70 31.61
N VAL A 597 99.61 -8.67 31.02
CA VAL A 597 100.00 -7.67 30.00
C VAL A 597 99.12 -7.76 28.75
N GLY A 598 98.88 -8.97 28.25
CA GLY A 598 97.97 -9.18 27.12
C GLY A 598 96.54 -8.75 27.44
N ARG A 599 96.05 -9.01 28.65
CA ARG A 599 94.72 -8.59 29.11
C ARG A 599 94.60 -7.08 29.27
N THR A 600 95.64 -6.39 29.75
CA THR A 600 95.62 -4.94 29.95
C THR A 600 95.74 -4.16 28.64
N LEU A 601 96.55 -4.65 27.70
CA LEU A 601 96.55 -4.14 26.33
C LEU A 601 95.21 -4.40 25.64
N ALA A 602 94.60 -5.58 25.85
CA ALA A 602 93.27 -5.88 25.34
C ALA A 602 92.16 -5.05 26.00
N THR A 603 92.24 -4.69 27.29
CA THR A 603 91.30 -3.75 27.92
C THR A 603 91.51 -2.32 27.41
N ALA A 604 92.74 -1.89 27.16
CA ALA A 604 93.01 -0.60 26.53
C ALA A 604 92.45 -0.52 25.09
N ILE A 605 92.67 -1.55 24.27
CA ILE A 605 92.10 -1.64 22.91
C ILE A 605 90.57 -1.73 22.96
N ARG A 606 90.00 -2.51 23.89
CA ARG A 606 88.54 -2.56 24.10
C ARG A 606 87.98 -1.21 24.54
N GLY A 607 88.66 -0.51 25.43
CA GLY A 607 88.27 0.84 25.86
C GLY A 607 88.27 1.84 24.71
N ALA A 608 89.28 1.77 23.82
CA ALA A 608 89.31 2.58 22.60
C ALA A 608 88.17 2.21 21.62
N ALA A 609 87.91 0.91 21.41
CA ALA A 609 86.81 0.45 20.55
C ALA A 609 85.44 0.83 21.13
N GLU A 610 85.25 0.77 22.44
CA GLU A 610 84.03 1.22 23.13
C GLU A 610 83.83 2.73 23.00
N GLN A 611 84.91 3.52 22.98
CA GLN A 611 84.84 4.94 22.68
C GLN A 611 84.37 5.21 21.25
N ASP A 612 84.85 4.44 20.27
CA ASP A 612 84.39 4.54 18.88
C ASP A 612 82.92 4.13 18.74
N VAL A 613 82.48 3.09 19.46
CA VAL A 613 81.05 2.69 19.53
C VAL A 613 80.20 3.80 20.16
N TYR A 614 80.70 4.47 21.20
CA TYR A 614 80.03 5.62 21.81
C TYR A 614 79.87 6.77 20.82
N ASP A 615 80.94 7.17 20.14
CA ASP A 615 80.88 8.27 19.17
C ASP A 615 80.00 7.90 17.96
N GLY A 616 80.00 6.63 17.54
CA GLY A 616 79.08 6.08 16.56
C GLY A 616 77.61 6.17 16.98
N ASN A 617 77.28 5.75 18.22
CA ASN A 617 75.91 5.83 18.76
C ASN A 617 75.44 7.28 18.94
N ARG A 618 76.31 8.17 19.43
CA ARG A 618 76.02 9.60 19.55
C ARG A 618 75.78 10.23 18.16
N ALA A 619 76.60 9.90 17.17
CA ALA A 619 76.41 10.37 15.81
C ALA A 619 75.10 9.84 15.20
N ALA A 620 74.74 8.57 15.46
CA ALA A 620 73.47 8.00 15.01
C ALA A 620 72.26 8.70 15.66
N ALA A 621 72.32 9.01 16.95
CA ALA A 621 71.26 9.75 17.66
C ALA A 621 71.09 11.18 17.09
N ILE A 622 72.20 11.91 16.90
CA ILE A 622 72.19 13.25 16.29
C ILE A 622 71.62 13.19 14.87
N ALA A 623 72.04 12.22 14.06
CA ALA A 623 71.53 12.04 12.70
C ALA A 623 70.03 11.69 12.69
N GLY A 624 69.54 10.92 13.66
CA GLY A 624 68.12 10.65 13.87
C GLY A 624 67.32 11.93 14.12
N TYR A 625 67.81 12.79 15.02
CA TYR A 625 67.17 14.08 15.29
C TYR A 625 67.22 15.06 14.12
N GLN A 626 68.33 15.10 13.37
CA GLN A 626 68.44 15.91 12.16
C GLN A 626 67.44 15.47 11.08
N ARG A 627 67.27 14.16 10.86
CA ARG A 627 66.28 13.63 9.92
C ARG A 627 64.86 13.99 10.35
N ARG A 628 64.56 13.83 11.64
CA ARG A 628 63.26 14.22 12.21
C ARG A 628 62.97 15.72 12.01
N ASP A 629 63.95 16.59 12.24
CA ASP A 629 63.80 18.04 12.02
C ASP A 629 63.52 18.37 10.54
N LEU A 630 64.25 17.73 9.61
CA LEU A 630 63.98 17.86 8.18
C LEU A 630 62.58 17.37 7.78
N ASP A 631 62.12 16.27 8.39
CA ASP A 631 60.77 15.75 8.19
C ASP A 631 59.72 16.75 8.70
N PHE A 632 59.94 17.38 9.86
CA PHE A 632 59.05 18.43 10.38
C PHE A 632 59.01 19.65 9.47
N VAL A 633 60.16 20.10 8.95
CA VAL A 633 60.22 21.18 7.96
C VAL A 633 59.47 20.80 6.69
N HIS A 634 59.64 19.56 6.21
CA HIS A 634 58.92 19.08 5.04
C HIS A 634 57.40 19.07 5.25
N GLN A 635 56.93 18.52 6.37
CA GLN A 635 55.50 18.48 6.72
C GLN A 635 54.92 19.89 6.95
N SER A 636 55.69 20.78 7.59
CA SER A 636 55.35 22.20 7.77
C SER A 636 55.15 22.88 6.42
N ASN A 637 56.08 22.69 5.47
CA ASN A 637 56.01 23.27 4.13
C ASN A 637 54.87 22.68 3.30
N GLN A 638 54.59 21.38 3.40
CA GLN A 638 53.44 20.75 2.76
C GLN A 638 52.13 21.38 3.29
N ALA A 639 51.99 21.51 4.60
CA ALA A 639 50.82 22.14 5.21
C ALA A 639 50.68 23.62 4.82
N ALA A 640 51.80 24.35 4.70
CA ALA A 640 51.80 25.73 4.20
C ALA A 640 51.31 25.83 2.75
N LEU A 641 51.76 24.94 1.87
CA LEU A 641 51.30 24.86 0.49
C LEU A 641 49.82 24.46 0.39
N GLU A 642 49.37 23.51 1.21
CA GLU A 642 47.96 23.15 1.32
C GLU A 642 47.09 24.33 1.78
N LEU A 643 47.56 25.13 2.74
CA LEU A 643 46.87 26.35 3.16
C LEU A 643 46.74 27.36 2.01
N MET A 644 47.80 27.56 1.23
CA MET A 644 47.78 28.42 0.04
C MET A 644 46.82 27.89 -1.04
N GLN A 645 46.81 26.57 -1.26
CA GLN A 645 45.90 25.91 -2.19
C GLN A 645 44.43 26.06 -1.75
N ASN A 646 44.13 25.79 -0.48
CA ASN A 646 42.81 25.97 0.12
C ASN A 646 42.35 27.44 0.01
N GLY A 647 43.28 28.39 0.19
CA GLY A 647 43.03 29.81 -0.02
C GLY A 647 42.59 30.14 -1.45
N ARG A 648 43.28 29.60 -2.46
CA ARG A 648 42.89 29.76 -3.88
C ARG A 648 41.56 29.07 -4.22
N GLN A 649 41.32 27.89 -3.66
CA GLN A 649 40.03 27.19 -3.81
C GLN A 649 38.88 27.98 -3.20
N LEU A 650 39.11 28.64 -2.06
CA LEU A 650 38.11 29.49 -1.43
C LEU A 650 37.76 30.71 -2.30
N ILE A 651 38.75 31.32 -2.97
CA ILE A 651 38.49 32.39 -3.95
C ILE A 651 37.60 31.87 -5.09
N ALA A 652 37.94 30.72 -5.67
CA ALA A 652 37.14 30.11 -6.75
C ALA A 652 35.71 29.79 -6.29
N ALA A 653 35.55 29.25 -5.08
CA ALA A 653 34.25 28.94 -4.50
C ALA A 653 33.41 30.20 -4.23
N LEU A 654 34.02 31.29 -3.73
CA LEU A 654 33.34 32.57 -3.53
C LEU A 654 32.88 33.19 -4.85
N VAL A 655 33.69 33.12 -5.90
CA VAL A 655 33.27 33.56 -7.24
C VAL A 655 32.12 32.70 -7.76
N HIS A 656 32.20 31.38 -7.59
CA HIS A 656 31.13 30.46 -7.99
C HIS A 656 29.82 30.72 -7.24
N GLU A 657 29.89 31.02 -5.93
CA GLU A 657 28.73 31.44 -5.13
C GLU A 657 28.06 32.69 -5.72
N GLN A 658 28.84 33.70 -6.14
CA GLN A 658 28.30 34.89 -6.78
C GLN A 658 27.68 34.62 -8.16
N VAL A 659 28.27 33.72 -8.95
CA VAL A 659 27.69 33.28 -10.23
C VAL A 659 26.34 32.59 -10.01
N ALA A 660 26.28 31.63 -9.08
CA ALA A 660 25.04 30.92 -8.75
C ALA A 660 23.95 31.87 -8.23
N ARG A 661 24.33 32.88 -7.43
CA ARG A 661 23.42 33.94 -6.99
C ARG A 661 22.90 34.77 -8.16
N ARG A 662 23.78 35.13 -9.11
CA ARG A 662 23.39 35.90 -10.31
C ARG A 662 22.43 35.11 -11.20
N ASP A 663 22.64 33.81 -11.37
CA ASP A 663 21.74 32.91 -12.11
C ASP A 663 20.36 32.82 -11.46
N TYR A 664 20.31 32.79 -10.12
CA TYR A 664 19.05 32.88 -9.38
C TYR A 664 18.32 34.20 -9.65
N ASP A 665 19.02 35.34 -9.61
CA ASP A 665 18.43 36.65 -9.88
C ASP A 665 17.95 36.78 -11.34
N LEU A 666 18.70 36.25 -12.31
CA LEU A 666 18.27 36.17 -13.72
C LEU A 666 16.97 35.36 -13.87
N GLY A 667 16.85 34.25 -13.14
CA GLY A 667 15.61 33.47 -13.09
C GLY A 667 14.42 34.27 -12.55
N ARG A 668 14.64 35.15 -11.57
CA ARG A 668 13.58 36.07 -11.09
C ARG A 668 13.16 37.09 -12.13
N ASP A 669 14.12 37.64 -12.86
CA ASP A 669 13.83 38.61 -13.93
C ASP A 669 13.10 37.97 -15.12
N GLN A 670 13.43 36.72 -15.48
CA GLN A 670 12.69 35.94 -16.47
C GLN A 670 11.24 35.72 -16.05
N ILE A 671 11.00 35.33 -14.79
CA ILE A 671 9.64 35.18 -14.25
C ILE A 671 8.87 36.50 -14.35
N ARG A 672 9.51 37.63 -14.02
CA ARG A 672 8.89 38.96 -14.11
C ARG A 672 8.42 39.28 -15.53
N ARG A 673 9.28 39.09 -16.54
CA ARG A 673 8.90 39.29 -17.95
C ARG A 673 7.79 38.34 -18.40
N ALA A 674 7.83 37.08 -17.96
CA ALA A 674 6.77 36.11 -18.26
C ALA A 674 5.42 36.52 -17.63
N GLN A 675 5.43 37.13 -16.45
CA GLN A 675 4.23 37.69 -15.82
C GLN A 675 3.69 38.91 -16.58
N GLU A 676 4.55 39.76 -17.14
CA GLU A 676 4.12 40.88 -18.00
C GLU A 676 3.43 40.38 -19.28
N VAL A 677 3.93 39.30 -19.88
CA VAL A 677 3.30 38.65 -21.04
C VAL A 677 1.94 38.05 -20.68
N ASP A 678 1.82 37.38 -19.53
CA ASP A 678 0.54 36.84 -19.04
C ASP A 678 -0.49 37.96 -18.79
N ALA A 679 -0.05 39.07 -18.20
CA ALA A 679 -0.90 40.26 -18.01
C ALA A 679 -1.41 40.82 -19.35
N PHE A 680 -0.55 40.89 -20.37
CA PHE A 680 -0.95 41.32 -21.72
C PHE A 680 -1.96 40.36 -22.37
N LEU A 681 -1.75 39.04 -22.26
CA LEU A 681 -2.70 38.03 -22.78
C LEU A 681 -4.07 38.12 -22.09
N ALA A 682 -4.10 38.51 -20.82
CA ALA A 682 -5.34 38.75 -20.09
C ALA A 682 -6.04 40.04 -20.50
N SER A 683 -5.30 41.12 -20.78
CA SER A 683 -5.86 42.45 -21.03
C SER A 683 -6.20 42.78 -22.49
N LYS A 684 -5.77 41.98 -23.47
CA LYS A 684 -6.03 42.24 -24.90
C LYS A 684 -7.53 42.10 -25.25
N ASP A 685 -7.98 42.79 -26.31
CA ASP A 685 -9.39 42.77 -26.73
C ASP A 685 -9.83 41.41 -27.30
N THR A 686 -8.97 40.74 -28.08
CA THR A 686 -9.23 39.39 -28.61
C THR A 686 -8.84 38.31 -27.59
N ASN A 687 -9.42 38.39 -26.39
CA ASN A 687 -9.17 37.44 -25.30
C ASN A 687 -10.14 36.25 -25.31
N THR A 688 -9.95 35.34 -24.36
CA THR A 688 -10.81 34.16 -24.18
C THR A 688 -12.27 34.54 -23.86
N GLU A 689 -12.50 35.68 -23.19
CA GLU A 689 -13.86 36.12 -22.81
C GLU A 689 -14.69 36.48 -24.05
N LEU A 690 -14.12 37.24 -24.99
CA LEU A 690 -14.76 37.59 -26.26
C LEU A 690 -15.20 36.34 -27.03
N TYR A 691 -14.30 35.36 -27.21
CA TYR A 691 -14.62 34.15 -27.97
C TYR A 691 -15.57 33.21 -27.22
N THR A 692 -15.59 33.25 -25.88
CA THR A 692 -16.58 32.52 -25.08
C THR A 692 -17.98 33.10 -25.28
N TRP A 693 -18.11 34.42 -25.30
CA TRP A 693 -19.36 35.09 -25.65
C TRP A 693 -19.81 34.75 -27.09
N LEU A 694 -18.90 34.87 -28.06
CA LEU A 694 -19.21 34.58 -29.47
C LEU A 694 -19.67 33.13 -29.67
N HIS A 695 -18.99 32.16 -29.05
CA HIS A 695 -19.40 30.76 -29.06
C HIS A 695 -20.83 30.58 -28.50
N GLY A 696 -21.16 31.28 -27.41
CA GLY A 696 -22.49 31.19 -26.79
C GLY A 696 -23.62 31.74 -27.66
N GLU A 697 -23.40 32.85 -28.38
CA GLU A 697 -24.37 33.40 -29.33
C GLU A 697 -24.57 32.47 -30.54
N VAL A 698 -23.47 32.04 -31.18
CA VAL A 698 -23.53 31.20 -32.39
C VAL A 698 -24.13 29.82 -32.09
N SER A 699 -23.83 29.24 -30.93
CA SER A 699 -24.38 27.93 -30.53
C SER A 699 -25.90 27.96 -30.35
N ARG A 700 -26.45 29.06 -29.80
CA ARG A 700 -27.91 29.22 -29.65
C ARG A 700 -28.60 29.28 -31.00
N SER A 701 -28.12 30.15 -31.90
CA SER A 701 -28.68 30.27 -33.25
C SER A 701 -28.62 28.94 -34.02
N PHE A 702 -27.50 28.22 -33.91
CA PHE A 702 -27.34 26.92 -34.55
C PHE A 702 -28.37 25.87 -34.08
N ALA A 703 -28.63 25.80 -32.77
CA ALA A 703 -29.59 24.84 -32.20
C ALA A 703 -31.04 25.16 -32.60
N GLU A 704 -31.41 26.44 -32.67
CA GLU A 704 -32.75 26.88 -33.08
C GLU A 704 -33.04 26.54 -34.55
N CYS A 705 -32.12 26.90 -35.46
CA CYS A 705 -32.27 26.59 -36.89
C CYS A 705 -32.35 25.07 -37.13
N TYR A 706 -31.59 24.27 -36.38
CA TYR A 706 -31.61 22.81 -36.52
C TYR A 706 -32.95 22.20 -36.10
N ARG A 707 -33.56 22.65 -34.98
CA ARG A 707 -34.88 22.15 -34.55
C ARG A 707 -35.94 22.38 -35.63
N MET A 708 -35.98 23.60 -36.17
CA MET A 708 -36.89 23.95 -37.25
C MET A 708 -36.69 23.06 -38.49
N ALA A 709 -35.44 22.80 -38.87
CA ALA A 709 -35.14 21.92 -40.01
C ALA A 709 -35.66 20.49 -39.82
N VAL A 710 -35.47 19.92 -38.62
CA VAL A 710 -35.90 18.55 -38.28
C VAL A 710 -37.42 18.41 -38.29
N ASP A 711 -38.15 19.39 -37.76
CA ASP A 711 -39.61 19.33 -37.69
C ASP A 711 -40.24 19.30 -39.09
N VAL A 712 -39.72 20.12 -40.02
CA VAL A 712 -40.16 20.13 -41.43
C VAL A 712 -39.75 18.84 -42.14
N ALA A 713 -38.52 18.34 -41.90
CA ALA A 713 -38.03 17.10 -42.48
C ALA A 713 -38.86 15.88 -42.07
N ARG A 714 -39.25 15.78 -40.80
CA ARG A 714 -40.11 14.68 -40.31
C ARG A 714 -41.52 14.75 -40.90
N SER A 715 -42.07 15.95 -41.02
CA SER A 715 -43.37 16.16 -41.67
C SER A 715 -43.33 15.70 -43.14
N ALA A 716 -42.22 15.94 -43.83
CA ALA A 716 -41.99 15.45 -45.19
C ALA A 716 -41.91 13.92 -45.26
N GLU A 717 -41.16 13.27 -44.37
CA GLU A 717 -41.06 11.79 -44.32
C GLU A 717 -42.43 11.13 -44.07
N GLN A 718 -43.22 11.68 -43.15
CA GLN A 718 -44.56 11.15 -42.88
C GLN A 718 -45.49 11.26 -44.09
N ALA A 719 -45.44 12.37 -44.83
CA ALA A 719 -46.22 12.54 -46.05
C ALA A 719 -45.81 11.50 -47.12
N VAL A 720 -44.51 11.27 -47.32
CA VAL A 720 -43.99 10.23 -48.24
C VAL A 720 -44.50 8.84 -47.86
N LYS A 721 -44.42 8.47 -46.58
CA LYS A 721 -44.88 7.15 -46.09
C LYS A 721 -46.39 6.97 -46.25
N ARG A 722 -47.18 8.03 -46.00
CA ARG A 722 -48.64 8.02 -46.21
C ARG A 722 -49.01 7.79 -47.66
N GLU A 723 -48.33 8.46 -48.60
CA GLU A 723 -48.65 8.36 -50.03
C GLU A 723 -48.25 7.00 -50.60
N LEU A 724 -47.03 6.54 -50.30
CA LEU A 724 -46.47 5.33 -50.91
C LEU A 724 -46.93 4.03 -50.24
N MET A 725 -47.09 3.97 -48.90
CA MET A 725 -47.44 2.75 -48.13
C MET A 725 -46.80 1.48 -48.68
N ARG A 726 -45.48 1.52 -48.81
CA ARG A 726 -44.65 0.46 -49.40
C ARG A 726 -43.73 -0.05 -48.31
N PRO A 727 -43.63 -1.37 -48.10
CA PRO A 727 -42.71 -1.91 -47.09
C PRO A 727 -41.29 -1.40 -47.32
N GLU A 728 -40.86 -1.24 -48.58
CA GLU A 728 -39.52 -0.75 -48.94
C GLU A 728 -39.21 0.65 -48.38
N VAL A 729 -40.22 1.52 -48.26
CA VAL A 729 -40.08 2.91 -47.78
C VAL A 729 -40.49 3.05 -46.32
N ASP A 730 -41.51 2.32 -45.88
CA ASP A 730 -42.04 2.38 -44.52
C ASP A 730 -41.10 1.75 -43.50
N GLU A 731 -40.39 0.67 -43.87
CA GLU A 731 -39.39 0.01 -43.02
C GLU A 731 -38.14 0.89 -42.86
N GLN A 732 -37.83 1.72 -43.85
CA GLN A 732 -36.72 2.65 -43.79
C GLN A 732 -37.11 3.89 -42.97
N THR A 733 -36.26 4.25 -42.02
CA THR A 733 -36.33 5.58 -41.38
C THR A 733 -35.32 6.47 -42.08
N PHE A 734 -35.82 7.49 -42.79
CA PHE A 734 -34.95 8.45 -43.50
C PHE A 734 -34.47 9.53 -42.53
N ILE A 735 -35.37 10.13 -41.75
CA ILE A 735 -35.03 11.18 -40.79
C ILE A 735 -34.97 10.57 -39.39
N GLY A 736 -33.79 10.02 -39.05
CA GLY A 736 -33.48 9.51 -37.71
C GLY A 736 -33.44 10.58 -36.60
N PHE A 737 -33.26 10.12 -35.35
CA PHE A 737 -33.06 10.99 -34.18
C PHE A 737 -31.61 11.44 -33.98
N SER A 738 -30.68 10.85 -34.73
CA SER A 738 -29.23 10.88 -34.47
C SER A 738 -28.46 11.95 -35.23
N HIS A 739 -29.11 12.88 -35.93
CA HIS A 739 -28.36 13.94 -36.63
C HIS A 739 -27.67 14.88 -35.65
N TRP A 740 -28.25 15.11 -34.47
CA TRP A 740 -27.65 15.91 -33.40
C TRP A 740 -26.85 15.06 -32.43
N GLU A 741 -25.52 15.09 -32.56
CA GLU A 741 -24.63 14.48 -31.57
C GLU A 741 -24.27 15.49 -30.47
N THR A 742 -24.84 15.32 -29.27
CA THR A 742 -24.54 16.19 -28.11
C THR A 742 -23.05 16.22 -27.78
N GLY A 743 -22.37 15.07 -27.86
CA GLY A 743 -20.92 14.97 -27.59
C GLY A 743 -20.05 15.77 -28.56
N ARG A 744 -20.55 16.06 -29.77
CA ARG A 744 -19.88 16.90 -30.77
C ARG A 744 -20.57 18.24 -30.98
N ARG A 745 -21.41 18.65 -30.02
CA ARG A 745 -22.17 19.91 -30.04
C ARG A 745 -23.01 20.11 -31.32
N GLY A 746 -23.45 19.01 -31.94
CA GLY A 746 -24.25 19.03 -33.17
C GLY A 746 -23.48 19.33 -34.46
N LEU A 747 -22.14 19.43 -34.45
CA LEU A 747 -21.38 19.65 -35.69
C LEU A 747 -21.68 18.55 -36.71
N GLN A 748 -21.78 18.93 -37.99
CA GLN A 748 -22.23 18.09 -39.13
C GLN A 748 -23.71 17.67 -39.11
N ALA A 749 -24.52 18.05 -38.13
CA ALA A 749 -25.95 17.71 -38.11
C ALA A 749 -26.69 18.20 -39.37
N GLY A 750 -26.37 19.40 -39.85
CA GLY A 750 -26.93 19.95 -41.08
C GLY A 750 -26.54 19.18 -42.35
N GLU A 751 -25.30 18.70 -42.45
CA GLU A 751 -24.83 17.91 -43.59
C GLU A 751 -25.55 16.56 -43.68
N ARG A 752 -25.70 15.89 -42.54
CA ARG A 752 -26.39 14.59 -42.44
C ARG A 752 -27.87 14.73 -42.77
N LEU A 753 -28.53 15.74 -42.20
CA LEU A 753 -29.95 15.99 -42.44
C LEU A 753 -30.21 16.32 -43.91
N HIS A 754 -29.33 17.11 -44.54
CA HIS A 754 -29.40 17.43 -45.96
C HIS A 754 -29.25 16.19 -46.85
N HIS A 755 -28.30 15.30 -46.52
CA HIS A 755 -28.10 14.03 -47.21
C HIS A 755 -29.34 13.12 -47.12
N ASP A 756 -29.91 12.97 -45.92
CA ASP A 756 -31.08 12.11 -45.72
C ASP A 756 -32.34 12.65 -46.38
N LEU A 757 -32.52 13.98 -46.43
CA LEU A 757 -33.59 14.59 -47.21
C LEU A 757 -33.43 14.35 -48.72
N THR A 758 -32.20 14.38 -49.22
CA THR A 758 -31.90 14.05 -50.62
C THR A 758 -32.22 12.58 -50.90
N ARG A 759 -31.89 11.67 -49.98
CA ARG A 759 -32.25 10.25 -50.09
C ARG A 759 -33.76 10.04 -50.07
N LEU A 760 -34.48 10.75 -49.20
CA LEU A 760 -35.94 10.71 -49.14
C LEU A 760 -36.56 11.17 -50.46
N GLN A 761 -36.03 12.24 -51.05
CA GLN A 761 -36.49 12.74 -52.35
C GLN A 761 -36.30 11.70 -53.46
N LEU A 762 -35.13 11.05 -53.51
CA LEU A 762 -34.86 10.01 -54.50
C LEU A 762 -35.75 8.77 -54.31
N ALA A 763 -35.94 8.33 -53.05
CA ALA A 763 -36.81 7.21 -52.73
C ALA A 763 -38.27 7.49 -53.13
N TYR A 764 -38.75 8.72 -52.95
CA TYR A 764 -40.07 9.13 -53.40
C TYR A 764 -40.22 8.96 -54.93
N LEU A 765 -39.25 9.46 -55.69
CA LEU A 765 -39.26 9.39 -57.16
C LEU A 765 -39.16 7.95 -57.70
N GLU A 766 -38.46 7.05 -57.00
CA GLU A 766 -38.29 5.66 -57.43
C GLU A 766 -39.53 4.78 -57.16
N HIS A 767 -40.21 5.03 -56.03
CA HIS A 767 -41.28 4.16 -55.52
C HIS A 767 -42.70 4.66 -55.84
N ASP A 768 -42.85 5.88 -56.34
CA ASP A 768 -44.11 6.41 -56.88
C ASP A 768 -44.45 5.71 -58.21
N ARG A 769 -45.16 4.57 -58.10
CA ARG A 769 -45.60 3.74 -59.22
C ARG A 769 -47.12 3.68 -59.27
N ARG A 770 -47.68 3.63 -60.48
CA ARG A 770 -49.12 3.53 -60.72
C ARG A 770 -49.71 2.25 -60.11
N GLU A 771 -50.81 2.39 -59.37
CA GLU A 771 -51.58 1.30 -58.77
C GLU A 771 -52.78 0.90 -59.66
N PHE A 772 -53.45 -0.23 -59.36
CA PHE A 772 -54.67 -0.59 -60.10
C PHE A 772 -55.84 0.25 -59.62
N GLU A 773 -56.49 0.95 -60.54
CA GLU A 773 -57.68 1.75 -60.27
C GLU A 773 -58.93 0.93 -60.57
N LEU A 774 -59.79 0.73 -59.58
CA LEU A 774 -60.98 -0.13 -59.64
C LEU A 774 -62.20 0.62 -59.11
N THR A 775 -63.40 0.16 -59.53
CA THR A 775 -64.69 0.70 -59.06
C THR A 775 -65.63 -0.43 -58.68
N THR A 776 -66.13 -0.41 -57.45
CA THR A 776 -67.13 -1.37 -56.94
C THR A 776 -68.43 -0.65 -56.57
N HIS A 777 -69.56 -1.36 -56.68
CA HIS A 777 -70.89 -0.83 -56.37
C HIS A 777 -71.54 -1.64 -55.24
N VAL A 778 -71.88 -1.00 -54.13
CA VAL A 778 -72.38 -1.65 -52.92
C VAL A 778 -73.86 -1.35 -52.73
N SER A 779 -74.72 -2.37 -52.87
CA SER A 779 -76.18 -2.29 -52.67
C SER A 779 -76.57 -2.64 -51.23
N LEU A 780 -77.28 -1.75 -50.54
CA LEU A 780 -77.77 -2.03 -49.18
C LEU A 780 -78.85 -3.11 -49.14
N ARG A 781 -79.71 -3.20 -50.16
CA ARG A 781 -80.76 -4.22 -50.23
C ARG A 781 -80.17 -5.64 -50.15
N MET A 782 -79.00 -5.86 -50.73
CA MET A 782 -78.32 -7.16 -50.72
C MET A 782 -77.36 -7.33 -49.53
N LEU A 783 -76.67 -6.26 -49.13
CA LEU A 783 -75.66 -6.32 -48.08
C LEU A 783 -76.28 -6.38 -46.68
N ASP A 784 -77.23 -5.48 -46.40
CA ASP A 784 -77.92 -5.40 -45.12
C ASP A 784 -79.36 -4.90 -45.34
N PRO A 785 -80.30 -5.81 -45.64
CA PRO A 785 -81.68 -5.42 -45.91
C PRO A 785 -82.35 -4.79 -44.68
N LEU A 786 -81.87 -5.09 -43.47
CA LEU A 786 -82.42 -4.48 -42.25
C LEU A 786 -82.00 -3.00 -42.17
N ALA A 787 -80.74 -2.68 -42.48
CA ALA A 787 -80.29 -1.29 -42.59
C ALA A 787 -81.08 -0.51 -43.66
N LEU A 788 -81.47 -1.14 -44.76
CA LEU A 788 -82.35 -0.52 -45.75
C LEU A 788 -83.77 -0.27 -45.19
N LEU A 789 -84.36 -1.23 -44.47
CA LEU A 789 -85.67 -1.02 -43.82
C LEU A 789 -85.60 0.04 -42.71
N GLU A 790 -84.48 0.15 -41.99
CA GLU A 790 -84.21 1.25 -41.05
C GLU A 790 -84.11 2.59 -41.79
N LEU A 791 -83.45 2.63 -42.95
CA LEU A 791 -83.39 3.83 -43.79
C LEU A 791 -84.80 4.23 -44.28
N ARG A 792 -85.65 3.26 -44.67
CA ARG A 792 -87.04 3.53 -45.10
C ARG A 792 -87.94 4.02 -43.96
N SER A 793 -87.77 3.45 -42.76
CA SER A 793 -88.61 3.77 -41.59
C SER A 793 -88.16 5.03 -40.87
N ARG A 794 -86.86 5.19 -40.57
CA ARG A 794 -86.30 6.28 -39.76
C ARG A 794 -85.58 7.37 -40.56
N GLY A 795 -85.18 7.07 -41.80
CA GLY A 795 -84.34 7.98 -42.61
C GLY A 795 -82.86 7.94 -42.25
N ALA A 796 -82.39 7.06 -41.37
CA ALA A 796 -80.97 6.94 -41.03
C ALA A 796 -80.58 5.48 -40.90
N CYS A 797 -79.39 5.13 -41.40
CA CYS A 797 -78.84 3.80 -41.25
C CYS A 797 -77.31 3.82 -41.11
N GLN A 798 -76.79 2.83 -40.40
CA GLN A 798 -75.36 2.53 -40.38
C GLN A 798 -75.13 1.19 -41.03
N PHE A 799 -74.14 1.15 -41.93
CA PHE A 799 -73.76 -0.09 -42.60
C PHE A 799 -72.25 -0.20 -42.68
N THR A 800 -71.77 -1.43 -42.75
CA THR A 800 -70.35 -1.74 -42.90
C THR A 800 -70.13 -2.38 -44.25
N VAL A 801 -69.19 -1.86 -45.03
CA VAL A 801 -68.71 -2.49 -46.26
C VAL A 801 -67.61 -3.48 -45.87
N PRO A 802 -67.89 -4.79 -45.91
CA PRO A 802 -66.96 -5.81 -45.47
C PRO A 802 -65.94 -6.12 -46.57
N GLU A 803 -64.81 -6.70 -46.17
CA GLU A 803 -63.74 -7.07 -47.10
C GLU A 803 -64.19 -8.05 -48.18
N TRP A 804 -65.02 -9.04 -47.81
CA TRP A 804 -65.45 -10.11 -48.70
C TRP A 804 -66.16 -9.61 -49.96
N LEU A 805 -66.76 -8.42 -49.93
CA LEU A 805 -67.45 -7.84 -51.07
C LEU A 805 -66.47 -7.53 -52.21
N PHE A 806 -65.32 -6.95 -51.88
CA PHE A 806 -64.27 -6.66 -52.85
C PHE A 806 -63.52 -7.93 -53.29
N ASP A 807 -63.47 -8.96 -52.43
CA ASP A 807 -62.87 -10.25 -52.77
C ASP A 807 -63.74 -11.10 -53.71
N LEU A 808 -65.06 -10.91 -53.66
CA LEU A 808 -65.97 -11.59 -54.57
C LEU A 808 -65.76 -11.13 -56.02
N GLU A 809 -65.46 -9.84 -56.23
CA GLU A 809 -65.16 -9.29 -57.56
C GLU A 809 -63.70 -9.54 -57.97
N ALA A 810 -62.75 -9.27 -57.07
CA ALA A 810 -61.32 -9.37 -57.35
C ALA A 810 -60.60 -10.11 -56.20
N PRO A 811 -60.66 -11.46 -56.19
CA PRO A 811 -60.01 -12.26 -55.18
C PRO A 811 -58.49 -12.14 -55.36
N GLY A 812 -57.79 -11.87 -54.27
CA GLY A 812 -56.33 -11.77 -54.30
C GLY A 812 -55.78 -10.34 -54.22
N HIS A 813 -56.62 -9.31 -54.25
CA HIS A 813 -56.17 -7.93 -54.12
C HIS A 813 -56.02 -7.51 -52.65
N HIS A 814 -55.00 -6.70 -52.38
CA HIS A 814 -54.75 -6.08 -51.06
C HIS A 814 -54.42 -4.59 -51.24
N LEU A 815 -54.20 -3.89 -50.14
CA LEU A 815 -53.96 -2.46 -50.06
C LEU A 815 -55.03 -1.64 -50.80
N ARG A 816 -56.30 -1.95 -50.53
CA ARG A 816 -57.45 -1.27 -51.12
C ARG A 816 -57.65 0.09 -50.45
N ARG A 817 -57.26 1.17 -51.13
CA ARG A 817 -57.37 2.56 -50.63
C ARG A 817 -58.33 3.37 -51.46
N ILE A 818 -59.23 4.08 -50.80
CA ILE A 818 -60.20 4.95 -51.43
C ILE A 818 -59.47 6.07 -52.16
N ARG A 819 -59.85 6.27 -53.42
CA ARG A 819 -59.48 7.42 -54.24
C ARG A 819 -60.64 8.40 -54.31
N THR A 820 -61.85 7.89 -54.50
CA THR A 820 -63.10 8.68 -54.59
C THR A 820 -64.29 7.85 -54.11
N VAL A 821 -65.33 8.51 -53.59
CA VAL A 821 -66.60 7.87 -53.18
C VAL A 821 -67.77 8.70 -53.71
N ALA A 822 -68.79 8.04 -54.24
CA ALA A 822 -70.03 8.67 -54.70
C ALA A 822 -71.28 7.84 -54.35
N LEU A 823 -72.42 8.47 -54.09
CA LEU A 823 -73.65 7.79 -53.64
C LEU A 823 -74.79 7.91 -54.67
N SER A 824 -75.56 6.83 -54.82
CA SER A 824 -76.80 6.76 -55.61
C SER A 824 -77.98 6.21 -54.80
N LEU A 825 -79.14 6.86 -54.84
CA LEU A 825 -80.36 6.46 -54.11
C LEU A 825 -81.59 6.37 -55.04
N PRO A 826 -81.88 5.20 -55.63
CA PRO A 826 -83.05 5.04 -56.51
C PRO A 826 -84.37 5.00 -55.71
N ALA A 827 -85.14 6.08 -55.79
CA ALA A 827 -86.44 6.24 -55.16
C ALA A 827 -87.45 6.90 -56.10
N VAL A 828 -88.76 6.77 -55.83
CA VAL A 828 -89.80 7.47 -56.59
C VAL A 828 -89.89 8.89 -56.07
N THR A 829 -89.18 9.79 -56.74
CA THR A 829 -89.19 11.23 -56.44
C THR A 829 -89.94 12.00 -57.53
N GLY A 830 -90.63 13.07 -57.14
CA GLY A 830 -91.24 13.99 -58.10
C GLY A 830 -90.17 14.77 -58.87
N PRO A 831 -90.43 15.21 -60.12
CA PRO A 831 -89.49 16.05 -60.86
C PRO A 831 -89.09 17.29 -60.03
N TYR A 832 -87.79 17.62 -60.04
CA TYR A 832 -87.15 18.71 -59.27
C TYR A 832 -87.03 18.54 -57.74
N THR A 833 -87.29 17.35 -57.19
CA THR A 833 -87.04 17.06 -55.76
C THR A 833 -85.60 16.59 -55.57
N SER A 834 -84.80 17.29 -54.76
CA SER A 834 -83.43 16.87 -54.44
C SER A 834 -83.41 15.75 -53.41
N VAL A 835 -82.46 14.84 -53.55
CA VAL A 835 -82.24 13.74 -52.62
C VAL A 835 -81.00 14.07 -51.80
N THR A 836 -81.20 14.80 -50.71
CA THR A 836 -80.11 15.21 -49.81
C THR A 836 -79.77 14.10 -48.83
N ALA A 837 -78.56 13.57 -48.92
CA ALA A 837 -78.07 12.58 -47.96
C ALA A 837 -76.64 12.90 -47.52
N THR A 838 -76.39 12.82 -46.21
CA THR A 838 -75.04 12.98 -45.64
C THR A 838 -74.38 11.62 -45.50
N LEU A 839 -73.18 11.50 -46.08
CA LEU A 839 -72.34 10.33 -46.01
C LEU A 839 -71.09 10.65 -45.18
N SER A 840 -70.85 9.87 -44.13
CA SER A 840 -69.69 10.05 -43.24
C SER A 840 -68.93 8.76 -43.03
N LEU A 841 -67.59 8.85 -43.08
CA LEU A 841 -66.70 7.72 -42.85
C LEU A 841 -66.35 7.64 -41.37
N GLN A 842 -66.92 6.67 -40.66
CA GLN A 842 -66.74 6.52 -39.21
C GLN A 842 -65.45 5.77 -38.87
N ARG A 843 -65.11 4.78 -39.68
CA ARG A 843 -63.90 3.97 -39.53
C ARG A 843 -63.50 3.42 -40.89
N SER A 844 -62.20 3.37 -41.15
CA SER A 844 -61.67 2.66 -42.32
C SER A 844 -60.52 1.74 -41.95
N SER A 845 -60.31 0.72 -42.76
CA SER A 845 -59.26 -0.28 -42.56
C SER A 845 -58.65 -0.67 -43.91
N VAL A 846 -57.33 -0.73 -43.96
CA VAL A 846 -56.57 -1.14 -45.14
C VAL A 846 -55.84 -2.44 -44.84
N ARG A 847 -56.01 -3.47 -45.68
CA ARG A 847 -55.12 -4.65 -45.64
C ARG A 847 -53.77 -4.31 -46.27
N ARG A 848 -52.75 -4.02 -45.47
CA ARG A 848 -51.40 -3.66 -45.90
C ARG A 848 -50.63 -4.82 -46.54
N GLY A 849 -50.81 -6.03 -46.04
CA GLY A 849 -50.01 -7.20 -46.45
C GLY A 849 -50.80 -8.26 -47.22
N PRO A 850 -50.22 -8.90 -48.25
CA PRO A 850 -50.84 -10.01 -48.96
C PRO A 850 -50.78 -11.35 -48.19
N GLY A 851 -50.04 -11.39 -47.08
CA GLY A 851 -49.75 -12.61 -46.34
C GLY A 851 -50.97 -13.25 -45.64
N LEU A 852 -50.90 -14.57 -45.47
CA LEU A 852 -51.81 -15.34 -44.63
C LEU A 852 -51.13 -15.54 -43.27
N ILE A 853 -51.82 -15.27 -42.16
CA ILE A 853 -51.33 -15.60 -40.81
C ILE A 853 -52.01 -16.91 -40.41
N ASP A 854 -51.22 -17.87 -39.92
CA ASP A 854 -51.68 -19.24 -39.60
C ASP A 854 -52.39 -19.92 -40.77
N ASN A 855 -51.97 -19.59 -41.99
CA ASN A 855 -52.58 -20.05 -43.24
C ASN A 855 -54.07 -19.67 -43.40
N ARG A 856 -54.56 -18.70 -42.62
CA ARG A 856 -55.94 -18.20 -42.65
C ARG A 856 -56.01 -16.82 -43.30
N TYR A 857 -57.00 -16.64 -44.17
CA TYR A 857 -57.27 -15.36 -44.82
C TYR A 857 -58.01 -14.39 -43.88
N ALA A 858 -58.92 -14.93 -43.06
CA ALA A 858 -59.68 -14.19 -42.07
C ALA A 858 -58.84 -13.23 -41.22
N ARG A 859 -59.40 -12.03 -41.01
CA ARG A 859 -58.92 -11.11 -39.99
C ARG A 859 -59.04 -11.74 -38.60
N MET A 860 -57.96 -11.71 -37.82
CA MET A 860 -57.96 -12.23 -36.46
C MET A 860 -58.67 -11.27 -35.48
N PRO A 861 -59.34 -11.78 -34.44
CA PRO A 861 -59.90 -10.94 -33.38
C PRO A 861 -58.77 -10.31 -32.56
N GLY A 862 -58.64 -8.98 -32.59
CA GLY A 862 -57.56 -8.22 -31.94
C GLY A 862 -56.75 -7.37 -32.91
N GLU A 863 -55.50 -7.09 -32.57
CA GLU A 863 -54.53 -6.43 -33.46
C GLU A 863 -54.04 -7.43 -34.52
N ASP A 864 -54.49 -7.26 -35.76
CA ASP A 864 -53.99 -8.02 -36.91
C ASP A 864 -53.00 -7.13 -37.68
N PRO A 865 -51.70 -7.45 -37.73
CA PRO A 865 -50.67 -6.60 -38.33
C PRO A 865 -50.83 -6.46 -39.85
N ARG A 866 -51.65 -7.31 -40.49
CA ARG A 866 -52.00 -7.15 -41.91
C ARG A 866 -52.97 -6.00 -42.13
N PHE A 867 -53.67 -5.54 -41.11
CA PHE A 867 -54.65 -4.47 -41.21
C PHE A 867 -54.15 -3.21 -40.53
N LEU A 868 -54.37 -2.09 -41.19
CA LEU A 868 -54.14 -0.76 -40.64
C LEU A 868 -55.50 -0.10 -40.46
N ASP A 869 -55.94 0.03 -39.20
CA ASP A 869 -57.20 0.66 -38.86
C ASP A 869 -57.01 2.15 -38.63
N TYR A 870 -57.83 2.95 -39.32
CA TYR A 870 -57.95 4.37 -39.08
C TYR A 870 -59.25 4.62 -38.31
N PRO A 871 -59.17 5.04 -37.04
CA PRO A 871 -60.33 5.62 -36.37
C PRO A 871 -60.69 6.87 -37.16
N GLY A 872 -61.89 6.94 -37.74
CA GLY A 872 -62.22 7.99 -38.70
C GLY A 872 -62.00 9.37 -38.09
N ALA A 873 -61.09 10.15 -38.65
CA ALA A 873 -61.24 11.59 -38.62
C ALA A 873 -62.59 11.85 -39.31
N LEU A 874 -63.46 12.67 -38.70
CA LEU A 874 -64.83 12.97 -39.16
C LEU A 874 -64.85 13.67 -40.53
N GLU A 875 -64.36 13.01 -41.58
CA GLU A 875 -64.53 13.41 -42.96
C GLU A 875 -65.97 13.05 -43.35
N SER A 876 -66.66 14.01 -43.95
CA SER A 876 -68.06 13.84 -44.36
C SER A 876 -68.32 14.61 -45.64
N VAL A 877 -69.26 14.09 -46.42
CA VAL A 877 -69.67 14.62 -47.73
C VAL A 877 -71.20 14.62 -47.78
N VAL A 878 -71.78 15.58 -48.50
CA VAL A 878 -73.24 15.72 -48.64
C VAL A 878 -73.63 15.64 -50.11
N THR A 879 -74.64 14.83 -50.42
CA THR A 879 -75.19 14.68 -51.78
C THR A 879 -76.37 15.60 -52.02
N SER A 880 -76.55 15.98 -53.29
CA SER A 880 -77.64 16.83 -53.77
C SER A 880 -78.51 16.14 -54.84
N SER A 881 -77.90 15.42 -55.80
CA SER A 881 -78.64 14.69 -56.84
C SER A 881 -78.92 13.24 -56.48
N ALA A 882 -78.09 12.66 -55.60
CA ALA A 882 -78.02 11.23 -55.28
C ALA A 882 -78.07 10.31 -56.52
N VAL A 883 -77.45 10.75 -57.62
CA VAL A 883 -77.13 9.92 -58.78
C VAL A 883 -75.63 10.05 -59.02
N ARG A 884 -74.86 9.11 -58.48
CA ARG A 884 -73.38 9.07 -58.52
C ARG A 884 -72.74 10.40 -58.07
N ASP A 885 -73.19 10.92 -56.93
CA ASP A 885 -72.75 12.21 -56.38
C ASP A 885 -71.61 12.05 -55.35
N ALA A 886 -70.48 12.74 -55.56
CA ALA A 886 -69.28 12.72 -54.69
C ALA A 886 -69.18 13.93 -53.74
N GLY A 887 -70.17 14.84 -53.76
CA GLY A 887 -70.28 16.05 -52.93
C GLY A 887 -69.11 17.05 -53.04
N LEU A 888 -68.42 17.05 -54.18
CA LEU A 888 -67.54 18.12 -54.64
C LEU A 888 -68.12 18.71 -55.94
N PHE A 889 -67.91 20.02 -56.17
CA PHE A 889 -68.33 20.67 -57.42
C PHE A 889 -67.54 20.19 -58.64
N ASP A 890 -66.22 20.04 -58.48
CA ASP A 890 -65.31 19.48 -59.48
C ASP A 890 -64.30 18.58 -58.77
N ALA A 891 -64.32 17.29 -59.08
CA ALA A 891 -63.42 16.29 -58.51
C ALA A 891 -62.15 16.17 -59.39
N ALA A 892 -61.40 17.27 -59.53
CA ALA A 892 -60.18 17.31 -60.34
C ALA A 892 -58.99 16.61 -59.66
N ALA A 893 -58.21 15.86 -60.42
CA ALA A 893 -57.16 14.97 -59.89
C ALA A 893 -55.80 15.66 -59.57
N ARG A 894 -55.64 16.98 -59.73
CA ARG A 894 -54.33 17.70 -59.64
C ARG A 894 -54.26 18.81 -58.56
N ASP A 895 -54.86 18.63 -57.39
CA ASP A 895 -54.69 19.54 -56.23
C ASP A 895 -53.46 19.13 -55.39
N ASP A 896 -52.69 20.08 -54.83
CA ASP A 896 -51.59 19.82 -53.89
C ASP A 896 -52.06 19.33 -52.51
N ARG A 897 -53.38 19.33 -52.29
CA ARG A 897 -54.08 18.75 -51.13
C ARG A 897 -54.72 17.41 -51.49
N TYR A 898 -55.05 16.63 -50.47
CA TYR A 898 -55.78 15.37 -50.61
C TYR A 898 -57.29 15.59 -50.81
N LEU A 899 -57.94 14.77 -51.64
CA LEU A 899 -59.40 14.73 -51.82
C LEU A 899 -60.11 14.12 -50.58
N PRO A 900 -61.43 14.32 -50.39
CA PRO A 900 -62.19 13.71 -49.31
C PRO A 900 -62.08 12.18 -49.36
N PHE A 901 -61.76 11.57 -48.21
CA PHE A 901 -61.53 10.13 -48.05
C PHE A 901 -60.32 9.57 -48.82
N GLU A 902 -59.49 10.41 -49.45
CA GLU A 902 -58.31 9.96 -50.21
C GLU A 902 -57.28 9.30 -49.28
N GLY A 903 -56.93 8.06 -49.62
CA GLY A 903 -56.01 7.24 -48.83
C GLY A 903 -56.65 6.50 -47.66
N ALA A 904 -57.95 6.69 -47.39
CA ALA A 904 -58.67 5.89 -46.41
C ALA A 904 -58.88 4.43 -46.90
N GLY A 905 -59.15 3.50 -45.99
CA GLY A 905 -59.34 2.09 -46.36
C GLY A 905 -60.70 1.77 -47.00
N ALA A 906 -60.69 0.88 -47.99
CA ALA A 906 -61.94 0.46 -48.64
C ALA A 906 -62.86 -0.32 -47.69
N ILE A 907 -62.30 -1.08 -46.74
CA ILE A 907 -63.07 -1.73 -45.67
C ILE A 907 -63.49 -0.64 -44.69
N SER A 908 -64.77 -0.36 -44.62
CA SER A 908 -65.23 0.90 -44.04
C SER A 908 -66.60 0.79 -43.40
N THR A 909 -66.82 1.60 -42.37
CA THR A 909 -68.11 1.76 -41.70
C THR A 909 -68.65 3.15 -42.02
N TRP A 910 -69.84 3.19 -42.60
CA TRP A 910 -70.48 4.42 -43.08
C TRP A 910 -71.75 4.68 -42.29
N ALA A 911 -72.02 5.96 -42.04
CA ALA A 911 -73.33 6.42 -41.62
C ALA A 911 -73.95 7.23 -42.75
N LEU A 912 -75.17 6.82 -43.15
CA LEU A 912 -75.98 7.47 -44.17
C LEU A 912 -77.25 8.02 -43.53
N ASN A 913 -77.41 9.34 -43.62
CA ASN A 913 -78.51 10.05 -42.99
C ASN A 913 -79.29 10.86 -44.03
N LEU A 914 -80.59 10.60 -44.12
CA LEU A 914 -81.60 11.42 -44.78
C LEU A 914 -82.26 12.35 -43.74
N PRO A 915 -82.77 13.53 -44.15
CA PRO A 915 -83.52 14.40 -43.25
C PRO A 915 -84.76 13.70 -42.68
N SER A 916 -84.83 13.51 -41.37
CA SER A 916 -85.92 12.80 -40.70
C SER A 916 -87.11 13.69 -40.32
N GLY A 917 -86.90 15.00 -40.15
CA GLY A 917 -87.92 15.94 -39.68
C GLY A 917 -89.03 16.28 -40.69
N LEU A 918 -88.71 16.33 -41.99
CA LEU A 918 -89.67 16.56 -43.08
C LEU A 918 -89.25 15.69 -44.27
N ARG A 919 -90.04 14.66 -44.58
CA ARG A 919 -89.75 13.76 -45.71
C ARG A 919 -90.14 14.45 -47.01
N THR A 920 -89.16 14.74 -47.86
CA THR A 920 -89.36 15.40 -49.15
C THR A 920 -89.93 14.46 -50.22
N PHE A 921 -89.82 13.16 -50.02
CA PHE A 921 -90.44 12.12 -50.84
C PHE A 921 -90.75 10.90 -49.96
N ASP A 922 -91.54 9.97 -50.48
CA ASP A 922 -91.89 8.76 -49.73
C ASP A 922 -90.68 7.82 -49.63
N TYR A 923 -90.14 7.69 -48.41
CA TYR A 923 -88.99 6.81 -48.15
C TYR A 923 -89.33 5.34 -48.33
N SER A 924 -90.60 4.94 -48.24
CA SER A 924 -91.00 3.55 -48.54
C SER A 924 -90.72 3.17 -50.00
N SER A 925 -90.66 4.18 -50.90
CA SER A 925 -90.32 4.00 -52.32
C SER A 925 -88.82 3.80 -52.59
N VAL A 926 -87.93 4.00 -51.60
CA VAL A 926 -86.48 3.81 -51.76
C VAL A 926 -86.22 2.35 -52.07
N SER A 927 -85.97 2.03 -53.32
CA SER A 927 -85.79 0.64 -53.75
C SER A 927 -84.47 0.07 -53.23
N ASP A 928 -83.41 0.88 -53.19
CA ASP A 928 -82.07 0.52 -52.73
C ASP A 928 -81.23 1.78 -52.41
N ALA A 929 -80.05 1.59 -51.81
CA ALA A 929 -79.01 2.60 -51.69
C ALA A 929 -77.68 2.02 -52.18
N VAL A 930 -77.06 2.68 -53.16
CA VAL A 930 -75.87 2.19 -53.87
C VAL A 930 -74.68 3.12 -53.66
N LEU A 931 -73.62 2.59 -53.05
CA LEU A 931 -72.35 3.31 -52.89
C LEU A 931 -71.37 2.93 -54.02
N HIS A 932 -70.88 3.93 -54.76
CA HIS A 932 -69.83 3.79 -55.77
C HIS A 932 -68.49 4.14 -55.15
N ILE A 933 -67.62 3.15 -54.98
CA ILE A 933 -66.29 3.34 -54.39
C ILE A 933 -65.25 3.19 -55.50
N GLY A 934 -64.53 4.27 -55.79
CA GLY A 934 -63.30 4.27 -56.59
C GLY A 934 -62.11 4.06 -55.67
N TYR A 935 -61.34 3.00 -55.89
CA TYR A 935 -60.22 2.65 -55.02
C TYR A 935 -59.01 2.19 -55.82
N THR A 936 -57.82 2.37 -55.24
CA THR A 936 -56.60 1.76 -55.74
C THR A 936 -56.33 0.45 -55.02
N ALA A 937 -55.76 -0.53 -55.71
CA ALA A 937 -55.39 -1.82 -55.13
C ALA A 937 -54.08 -2.36 -55.70
N ARG A 938 -53.50 -3.33 -55.00
CA ARG A 938 -52.30 -4.09 -55.42
C ARG A 938 -52.61 -5.60 -55.50
N PRO A 939 -52.00 -6.34 -56.43
CA PRO A 939 -52.15 -7.80 -56.48
C PRO A 939 -51.30 -8.45 -55.38
N GLY A 940 -51.72 -9.58 -54.80
CA GLY A 940 -50.76 -10.36 -53.99
C GLY A 940 -51.30 -11.47 -53.08
N VAL A 941 -52.58 -11.49 -52.72
CA VAL A 941 -53.14 -12.57 -51.89
C VAL A 941 -53.41 -13.81 -52.75
N ARG A 942 -53.11 -15.01 -52.23
CA ARG A 942 -53.48 -16.29 -52.83
C ARG A 942 -55.00 -16.39 -53.01
N SER A 943 -55.46 -16.32 -54.26
CA SER A 943 -56.90 -16.34 -54.60
C SER A 943 -57.61 -17.62 -54.13
N ASP A 944 -56.92 -18.75 -54.10
CA ASP A 944 -57.45 -20.03 -53.62
C ASP A 944 -57.80 -20.02 -52.12
N ALA A 945 -56.94 -19.41 -51.29
CA ALA A 945 -57.17 -19.28 -49.85
C ALA A 945 -58.31 -18.30 -49.53
N VAL A 946 -58.44 -17.21 -50.33
CA VAL A 946 -59.56 -16.27 -50.23
C VAL A 946 -60.88 -16.99 -50.53
N VAL A 947 -60.93 -17.76 -51.63
CA VAL A 947 -62.14 -18.51 -52.02
C VAL A 947 -62.51 -19.58 -50.97
N ALA A 948 -61.53 -20.24 -50.36
CA ALA A 948 -61.78 -21.20 -49.27
C ALA A 948 -62.38 -20.52 -48.02
N ASP A 949 -61.83 -19.37 -47.61
CA ASP A 949 -62.34 -18.58 -46.49
C ASP A 949 -63.76 -18.05 -46.76
N LEU A 950 -64.04 -17.61 -47.99
CA LEU A 950 -65.40 -17.22 -48.39
C LEU A 950 -66.39 -18.39 -48.28
N ARG A 951 -66.02 -19.59 -48.73
CA ARG A 951 -66.86 -20.79 -48.61
C ARG A 951 -67.13 -21.15 -47.15
N GLU A 952 -66.10 -21.13 -46.31
CA GLU A 952 -66.25 -21.39 -44.87
C GLU A 952 -67.18 -20.34 -44.23
N ARG A 953 -66.96 -19.04 -44.49
CA ARG A 953 -67.80 -17.97 -43.94
C ARG A 953 -69.28 -18.08 -44.32
N PHE A 954 -69.56 -18.49 -45.56
CA PHE A 954 -70.94 -18.69 -46.02
C PHE A 954 -71.56 -19.97 -45.44
N ALA A 955 -70.76 -20.97 -45.06
CA ALA A 955 -71.23 -22.22 -44.45
C ALA A 955 -71.54 -22.11 -42.96
N THR A 956 -70.84 -21.25 -42.22
CA THR A 956 -70.90 -21.21 -40.74
C THR A 956 -71.82 -20.13 -40.17
N ALA A 957 -72.76 -19.56 -40.94
CA ALA A 957 -73.28 -18.21 -40.70
C ALA A 957 -73.45 -17.81 -39.23
N ALA A 958 -72.59 -16.88 -38.80
CA ALA A 958 -72.98 -15.88 -37.83
C ALA A 958 -74.24 -15.18 -38.36
N SER A 959 -75.21 -14.92 -37.51
CA SER A 959 -76.60 -14.48 -37.75
C SER A 959 -76.86 -13.27 -38.68
N ARG A 960 -75.86 -12.78 -39.43
CA ARG A 960 -75.91 -11.64 -40.36
C ARG A 960 -75.29 -11.86 -41.75
N THR A 961 -74.62 -12.98 -42.05
CA THR A 961 -73.75 -13.01 -43.26
C THR A 961 -74.44 -13.18 -44.61
N LEU A 962 -75.59 -13.85 -44.70
CA LEU A 962 -76.37 -13.90 -45.94
C LEU A 962 -77.85 -13.80 -45.60
N ALA A 963 -78.48 -12.72 -46.06
CA ALA A 963 -79.90 -12.48 -45.86
C ALA A 963 -80.50 -11.95 -47.16
N ARG A 964 -81.68 -12.44 -47.50
CA ARG A 964 -82.48 -11.88 -48.58
C ARG A 964 -83.84 -11.49 -48.05
N SER A 965 -84.23 -10.26 -48.38
CA SER A 965 -85.55 -9.73 -48.06
C SER A 965 -86.48 -9.92 -49.24
N PHE A 966 -87.63 -10.54 -48.98
CA PHE A 966 -88.75 -10.70 -49.91
C PHE A 966 -89.95 -9.93 -49.39
N SER A 967 -90.52 -9.04 -50.18
CA SER A 967 -91.79 -8.40 -49.86
C SER A 967 -92.92 -9.37 -50.22
N LEU A 968 -93.74 -9.79 -49.24
CA LEU A 968 -94.88 -10.67 -49.51
C LEU A 968 -95.88 -10.04 -50.47
N ARG A 969 -95.98 -8.71 -50.48
CA ARG A 969 -96.86 -7.97 -51.39
C ARG A 969 -96.33 -7.90 -52.82
N HIS A 970 -95.04 -7.62 -52.99
CA HIS A 970 -94.44 -7.37 -54.31
C HIS A 970 -93.85 -8.63 -54.94
N ASP A 971 -93.29 -9.54 -54.13
CA ASP A 971 -92.64 -10.76 -54.62
C ASP A 971 -93.60 -11.96 -54.68
N PHE A 972 -94.70 -12.00 -53.90
CA PHE A 972 -95.73 -13.07 -53.91
C PHE A 972 -97.17 -12.55 -54.10
N PRO A 973 -97.47 -11.83 -55.20
CA PRO A 973 -98.73 -11.12 -55.34
C PRO A 973 -99.97 -12.03 -55.43
N THR A 974 -99.83 -13.24 -56.00
CA THR A 974 -100.92 -14.20 -56.22
C THR A 974 -101.40 -14.86 -54.94
N GLU A 975 -100.47 -15.36 -54.13
CA GLU A 975 -100.70 -16.02 -52.85
C GLU A 975 -101.20 -15.00 -51.82
N TRP A 976 -100.64 -13.79 -51.84
CA TRP A 976 -101.12 -12.68 -51.02
C TRP A 976 -102.58 -12.31 -51.35
N ALA A 977 -102.92 -12.23 -52.64
CA ALA A 977 -104.30 -11.96 -53.06
C ALA A 977 -105.28 -13.08 -52.67
N ALA A 978 -104.86 -14.35 -52.71
CA ALA A 978 -105.68 -15.50 -52.31
C ALA A 978 -105.92 -15.55 -50.78
N PHE A 979 -104.90 -15.21 -49.98
CA PHE A 979 -105.02 -15.09 -48.52
C PHE A 979 -106.04 -14.01 -48.12
N LEU A 980 -106.02 -12.86 -48.79
CA LEU A 980 -107.02 -11.81 -48.59
C LEU A 980 -108.46 -12.25 -48.93
N ALA A 981 -108.66 -13.37 -49.64
CA ALA A 981 -109.97 -13.88 -50.09
C ALA A 981 -110.60 -14.98 -49.19
N GLY A 982 -109.90 -15.56 -48.19
CA GLY A 982 -110.51 -16.23 -47.03
C GLY A 982 -110.75 -17.76 -47.00
N ALA A 983 -110.18 -18.60 -47.88
CA ALA A 983 -110.50 -20.06 -47.98
C ALA A 983 -109.56 -21.07 -47.26
N ALA A 984 -108.41 -20.65 -46.71
CA ALA A 984 -107.54 -21.34 -45.73
C ALA A 984 -106.29 -20.45 -45.48
N GLY A 985 -105.40 -20.77 -44.53
CA GLY A 985 -104.21 -19.96 -44.19
C GLY A 985 -103.21 -19.69 -45.34
N LEU A 986 -102.44 -18.59 -45.27
CA LEU A 986 -101.47 -18.17 -46.31
C LEU A 986 -100.33 -19.18 -46.43
N SER A 987 -100.10 -19.68 -47.64
CA SER A 987 -98.98 -20.57 -47.96
C SER A 987 -98.19 -20.02 -49.15
N VAL A 988 -96.88 -19.83 -48.98
CA VAL A 988 -95.98 -19.19 -49.95
C VAL A 988 -94.91 -20.17 -50.39
N ARG A 989 -94.61 -20.22 -51.69
CA ARG A 989 -93.59 -21.11 -52.27
C ARG A 989 -92.33 -20.32 -52.61
N ILE A 990 -91.22 -20.59 -51.93
CA ILE A 990 -89.93 -19.93 -52.19
C ILE A 990 -89.04 -20.87 -52.98
N GLY A 991 -88.61 -20.42 -54.16
CA GLY A 991 -87.72 -21.17 -55.04
C GLY A 991 -86.24 -20.82 -54.89
N ARG A 992 -85.37 -21.81 -55.10
CA ARG A 992 -83.91 -21.66 -55.03
C ARG A 992 -83.33 -20.62 -56.01
N SER A 993 -83.97 -20.40 -57.16
CA SER A 993 -83.54 -19.40 -58.16
C SER A 993 -83.56 -17.95 -57.65
N TRP A 994 -84.28 -17.70 -56.56
CA TRP A 994 -84.39 -16.36 -55.99
C TRP A 994 -83.32 -16.08 -54.93
N PHE A 995 -82.19 -16.77 -54.91
CA PHE A 995 -81.02 -16.37 -54.13
C PHE A 995 -79.91 -15.87 -55.08
N PRO A 996 -78.96 -15.02 -54.62
CA PRO A 996 -77.89 -14.49 -55.48
C PRO A 996 -77.17 -15.59 -56.26
N TYR A 997 -76.69 -15.29 -57.47
CA TYR A 997 -76.18 -16.31 -58.39
C TYR A 997 -75.06 -17.17 -57.79
N PHE A 998 -74.14 -16.58 -57.01
CA PHE A 998 -73.05 -17.31 -56.36
C PHE A 998 -73.52 -18.36 -55.34
N THR A 999 -74.80 -18.34 -54.95
CA THR A 999 -75.41 -19.28 -53.99
C THR A 999 -76.09 -20.47 -54.67
N GLN A 1000 -76.38 -20.36 -55.96
CA GLN A 1000 -77.22 -21.33 -56.66
C GLN A 1000 -76.54 -22.70 -56.78
N SER A 1001 -75.21 -22.77 -56.84
CA SER A 1001 -74.45 -24.02 -57.00
C SER A 1001 -74.24 -24.83 -55.72
N ALA A 1002 -74.70 -24.35 -54.56
CA ALA A 1002 -74.39 -24.96 -53.27
C ALA A 1002 -75.64 -25.14 -52.40
N GLU A 1003 -75.58 -26.00 -51.38
CA GLU A 1003 -76.76 -26.42 -50.61
C GLU A 1003 -77.19 -25.27 -49.67
N ILE A 1004 -78.41 -24.75 -49.86
CA ILE A 1004 -78.94 -23.65 -49.07
C ILE A 1004 -79.58 -24.22 -47.81
N LYS A 1005 -79.08 -23.83 -46.64
CA LYS A 1005 -79.70 -24.15 -45.34
C LYS A 1005 -80.25 -22.90 -44.68
N LEU A 1006 -81.50 -22.95 -44.28
CA LEU A 1006 -82.23 -21.83 -43.72
C LEU A 1006 -81.87 -21.70 -42.24
N SER A 1007 -81.30 -20.56 -41.89
CA SER A 1007 -80.92 -20.29 -40.49
C SER A 1007 -82.06 -19.68 -39.70
N ALA A 1008 -82.82 -18.77 -40.33
CA ALA A 1008 -84.02 -18.19 -39.74
C ALA A 1008 -84.91 -17.60 -40.84
N ILE A 1009 -86.21 -17.67 -40.62
CA ILE A 1009 -87.20 -16.98 -41.46
C ILE A 1009 -87.92 -16.00 -40.55
N GLU A 1010 -87.67 -14.71 -40.79
CA GLU A 1010 -88.16 -13.63 -39.96
C GLU A 1010 -89.16 -12.78 -40.74
N LEU A 1011 -90.24 -12.39 -40.08
CA LEU A 1011 -91.29 -11.59 -40.67
C LEU A 1011 -91.23 -10.18 -40.07
N TYR A 1012 -91.13 -9.17 -40.92
CA TYR A 1012 -91.08 -7.77 -40.52
C TYR A 1012 -92.17 -6.98 -41.25
N GLY A 1013 -92.77 -6.03 -40.57
CA GLY A 1013 -93.66 -5.04 -41.17
C GLY A 1013 -93.21 -3.65 -40.75
N ILE A 1014 -93.43 -2.66 -41.62
CA ILE A 1014 -93.26 -1.26 -41.24
C ILE A 1014 -94.62 -0.75 -40.79
N SER A 1015 -94.74 -0.32 -39.54
CA SER A 1015 -95.94 0.32 -39.00
C SER A 1015 -95.58 1.72 -38.53
N GLY A 1016 -95.91 2.73 -39.34
CA GLY A 1016 -95.42 4.10 -39.12
C GLY A 1016 -93.90 4.18 -39.28
N ASP A 1017 -93.22 4.68 -38.25
CA ASP A 1017 -91.75 4.84 -38.21
C ASP A 1017 -91.03 3.68 -37.51
N ASP A 1018 -91.78 2.69 -37.04
CA ASP A 1018 -91.24 1.54 -36.33
C ASP A 1018 -91.25 0.28 -37.21
N LEU A 1019 -90.10 -0.39 -37.22
CA LEU A 1019 -89.93 -1.70 -37.81
C LEU A 1019 -90.42 -2.75 -36.79
N VAL A 1020 -91.57 -3.36 -37.05
CA VAL A 1020 -92.21 -4.34 -36.17
C VAL A 1020 -91.85 -5.74 -36.64
N ARG A 1021 -91.40 -6.59 -35.71
CA ARG A 1021 -91.13 -8.02 -35.98
C ARG A 1021 -92.37 -8.84 -35.60
N GLY A 1022 -92.91 -9.58 -36.57
CA GLY A 1022 -94.01 -10.52 -36.36
C GLY A 1022 -93.54 -11.85 -35.79
N PRO A 1023 -94.46 -12.70 -35.29
CA PRO A 1023 -94.13 -14.07 -34.91
C PRO A 1023 -93.51 -14.79 -36.11
N SER A 1024 -92.41 -15.51 -35.86
CA SER A 1024 -91.77 -16.25 -36.95
C SER A 1024 -92.77 -17.28 -37.48
N PRO A 1025 -92.99 -17.34 -38.80
CA PRO A 1025 -93.98 -18.24 -39.39
C PRO A 1025 -93.63 -19.72 -39.17
N VAL A 1026 -92.37 -20.02 -38.85
CA VAL A 1026 -91.88 -21.39 -38.67
C VAL A 1026 -91.09 -21.48 -37.37
N ALA A 1027 -91.49 -22.39 -36.49
CA ALA A 1027 -90.72 -22.68 -35.28
C ALA A 1027 -89.37 -23.31 -35.64
N ALA A 1028 -88.31 -23.01 -34.89
CA ALA A 1028 -86.95 -23.47 -35.19
C ALA A 1028 -86.82 -25.00 -35.36
N ALA A 1029 -87.67 -25.78 -34.68
CA ALA A 1029 -87.71 -27.24 -34.81
C ALA A 1029 -88.21 -27.74 -36.19
N ALA A 1030 -88.93 -26.91 -36.95
CA ALA A 1030 -89.45 -27.23 -38.27
C ALA A 1030 -88.54 -26.78 -39.43
N LEU A 1031 -87.50 -26.00 -39.17
CA LEU A 1031 -86.54 -25.57 -40.20
C LEU A 1031 -85.82 -26.75 -40.89
N PRO A 1032 -85.37 -27.81 -40.19
CA PRO A 1032 -84.71 -28.94 -40.86
C PRO A 1032 -85.61 -29.68 -41.85
N ALA A 1033 -86.93 -29.66 -41.64
CA ALA A 1033 -87.88 -30.24 -42.58
C ALA A 1033 -87.99 -29.41 -43.86
N LEU A 1034 -87.98 -28.07 -43.73
CA LEU A 1034 -87.98 -27.16 -44.89
C LEU A 1034 -86.65 -27.19 -45.64
N ASP A 1035 -85.54 -27.37 -44.93
CA ASP A 1035 -84.23 -27.57 -45.57
C ASP A 1035 -84.24 -28.85 -46.43
N ALA A 1036 -84.80 -29.95 -45.90
CA ALA A 1036 -84.96 -31.19 -46.64
C ALA A 1036 -85.91 -31.02 -47.85
N GLU A 1037 -87.01 -30.28 -47.70
CA GLU A 1037 -87.94 -29.97 -48.79
C GLU A 1037 -87.26 -29.15 -49.89
N LEU A 1038 -86.52 -28.10 -49.53
CA LEU A 1038 -85.77 -27.24 -50.45
C LEU A 1038 -84.65 -28.02 -51.17
N ALA A 1039 -84.04 -29.00 -50.51
CA ALA A 1039 -83.00 -29.85 -51.09
C ALA A 1039 -83.56 -30.92 -52.04
N GLU A 1040 -84.66 -31.59 -51.68
CA GLU A 1040 -85.25 -32.66 -52.49
C GLU A 1040 -86.09 -32.12 -53.66
N THR A 1041 -86.90 -31.10 -53.42
CA THR A 1041 -87.86 -30.58 -54.42
C THR A 1041 -87.41 -29.30 -55.10
N GLY A 1042 -86.39 -28.61 -54.57
CA GLY A 1042 -85.88 -27.34 -55.08
C GLY A 1042 -86.70 -26.11 -54.65
N GLU A 1043 -87.79 -26.33 -53.95
CA GLU A 1043 -88.71 -25.32 -53.45
C GLU A 1043 -89.14 -25.67 -52.03
N LEU A 1044 -89.52 -24.67 -51.26
CA LEU A 1044 -90.09 -24.87 -49.93
C LEU A 1044 -91.46 -24.22 -49.86
N THR A 1045 -92.37 -24.87 -49.16
CA THR A 1045 -93.73 -24.38 -48.97
C THR A 1045 -93.91 -23.92 -47.54
N LEU A 1046 -94.07 -22.61 -47.36
CA LEU A 1046 -94.12 -21.97 -46.05
C LEU A 1046 -95.55 -21.54 -45.73
N ALA A 1047 -96.19 -22.17 -44.75
CA ALA A 1047 -97.44 -21.66 -44.20
C ALA A 1047 -97.15 -20.50 -43.24
N VAL A 1048 -97.59 -19.29 -43.59
CA VAL A 1048 -97.47 -18.11 -42.75
C VAL A 1048 -98.77 -17.96 -41.98
N PRO A 1049 -98.77 -18.17 -40.64
CA PRO A 1049 -99.98 -17.97 -39.86
C PRO A 1049 -100.40 -16.51 -39.94
N ALA A 1050 -101.71 -16.29 -40.10
CA ALA A 1050 -102.28 -14.95 -40.00
C ALA A 1050 -102.08 -14.43 -38.58
N ASP A 1051 -101.57 -13.21 -38.45
CA ASP A 1051 -101.39 -12.55 -37.17
C ASP A 1051 -101.81 -11.08 -37.28
N ASP A 1052 -102.50 -10.59 -36.26
CA ASP A 1052 -103.04 -9.23 -36.19
C ASP A 1052 -101.95 -8.15 -36.10
N THR A 1053 -100.65 -8.50 -36.10
CA THR A 1053 -99.54 -7.52 -36.01
C THR A 1053 -98.87 -7.22 -37.35
N VAL A 1054 -98.53 -8.24 -38.15
CA VAL A 1054 -97.71 -8.06 -39.37
C VAL A 1054 -98.38 -8.62 -40.63
N VAL A 1055 -99.07 -9.77 -40.55
CA VAL A 1055 -99.78 -10.38 -41.68
C VAL A 1055 -101.28 -10.26 -41.46
N ARG A 1056 -101.78 -9.03 -41.67
CA ARG A 1056 -103.20 -8.67 -41.58
C ARG A 1056 -103.91 -8.92 -42.91
N HIS A 1057 -105.23 -9.09 -42.86
CA HIS A 1057 -106.07 -9.06 -44.06
C HIS A 1057 -106.26 -7.61 -44.57
N ASP A 1058 -105.16 -6.91 -44.85
CA ASP A 1058 -105.12 -5.50 -45.31
C ASP A 1058 -104.28 -5.36 -46.59
N ARG A 1059 -104.79 -4.61 -47.57
CA ARG A 1059 -104.10 -4.31 -48.84
C ARG A 1059 -102.93 -3.34 -48.69
N ALA A 1060 -102.88 -2.52 -47.63
CA ALA A 1060 -101.81 -1.55 -47.43
C ALA A 1060 -100.56 -2.15 -46.76
N ALA A 1061 -100.70 -3.28 -46.07
CA ALA A 1061 -99.58 -3.95 -45.42
C ALA A 1061 -98.57 -4.45 -46.46
N ASP A 1062 -97.28 -4.17 -46.22
CA ASP A 1062 -96.17 -4.74 -46.98
C ASP A 1062 -95.24 -5.55 -46.07
N PRO A 1063 -95.68 -6.74 -45.64
CA PRO A 1063 -94.86 -7.58 -44.79
C PRO A 1063 -93.66 -8.12 -45.59
N HIS A 1064 -92.47 -7.94 -45.04
CA HIS A 1064 -91.21 -8.41 -45.58
C HIS A 1064 -90.77 -9.67 -44.85
N LEU A 1065 -90.57 -10.73 -45.62
CA LEU A 1065 -89.95 -11.96 -45.20
C LEU A 1065 -88.44 -11.85 -45.39
N ILE A 1066 -87.70 -11.77 -44.29
CA ILE A 1066 -86.23 -11.85 -44.31
C ILE A 1066 -85.85 -13.30 -44.12
N VAL A 1067 -85.37 -13.90 -45.20
CA VAL A 1067 -84.82 -15.26 -45.21
C VAL A 1067 -83.33 -15.16 -44.96
N ARG A 1068 -82.89 -15.63 -43.80
CA ARG A 1068 -81.48 -15.77 -43.47
C ARG A 1068 -81.05 -17.18 -43.81
N TYR A 1069 -79.94 -17.30 -44.53
CA TYR A 1069 -79.51 -18.58 -45.07
C TYR A 1069 -77.99 -18.74 -44.99
N THR A 1070 -77.58 -20.00 -45.05
CA THR A 1070 -76.19 -20.44 -45.18
C THR A 1070 -76.06 -21.23 -46.46
N ILE A 1071 -74.83 -21.33 -46.96
CA ILE A 1071 -74.52 -22.08 -48.15
C ILE A 1071 -73.43 -23.08 -47.80
N ARG A 1072 -73.65 -24.37 -48.05
CA ARG A 1072 -72.66 -25.44 -47.85
C ARG A 1072 -72.18 -26.06 -49.15
#